data_AF-R2NWM4-F1
#
_entry.id   AF-R2NWM4-F1
#
_cell.length_a   1.000
_cell.length_b   1.000
_cell.length_c   1.000
_cell.angle_alpha   90.00
_cell.angle_beta   90.00
_cell.angle_gamma   90.00
#
_symmetry.space_group_name_H-M   'P 1'
#
loop_
_entity.id
_entity.type
_entity.pdbx_description
1 polymer ?
#
loop_
_entity_poly.entity_id
_entity_poly.type
_entity_poly.pdbx_seq_one_letter_code
_entity_poly.pdbx_strand_id
1 'polypeptide(L)'
;MNRKRKSLAVFTIAALSLSIASPLTQVFAAENTIVFKDKGKYEAALAEYKKNQADFLEKSKQYQEKVDANKQIQQENEQATSAFQAELKKFNEDMALYNTQMADYEAKLAQHNEALDQQKQLLSDYQEKMAKYREELANYQKLLSEYHQHLDEVIVGNNQMDEKYKEALKQYQAALAIYEEQLKEYSEAVANRDEIIQSNQDATNNYQAEQQAYQEKLNTYKEQLQTYNDELAERQKVVESNESLHEAFNTAYTKYQADLATYHSQKTDYDQKMATINDHLLAGHYTMPSSWDNSFNLYSLFTNYTGMQAYLEYGLSTSGDDMVKLMDTYRSKNAIPEGTLKDKLTNSIPVFTETYTFYKNLPITSSVPIYFQTVPSVTNGAKGPNGFSQNLRGQGFDFSFTSSFEGDPEQAKNATTSNIPESLRTPTEQDILNAIPPLFTSKQSFNASNSDQVAIQITPELVDKWKTALKRTKELSDSEFNQAFDLYVQAFKTFNASDRGPQALKNLQDQVVSVNAIERDAVDLISGKKVDLGENNREFLNDLTNTAVSSDQLANKYGYLTLLTKMAGATVFGYYHELTAKPGEVIKVATNDVYYPGYWGLSLNSTKATPVYPVLPIEPTPPTEPEYQKVPDEPVPPVVPEPPKPLVLQEVPNVPAMPVMPIAPTPPEHETVPENPNLVPPVMPEEPVLPEIPVVPELPVMPKIPVQPELKPLLPVGEPPVPPIPPEYQPATDIVEHPKTPKPESPITEKVVLVNNKHTTQTNGYTESYTPQKSGTVKEYPKTGSKQSALSTVGYTVLGSVAALYLWVLKRSRK
;
A
#
# COMPACT_ATOMS: atom_id res chain seq x y z
N MET A 1 85.38 -29.34 34.93
CA MET A 1 84.13 -30.15 34.90
C MET A 1 83.55 -30.06 33.48
N ASN A 2 82.92 -31.06 32.86
CA ASN A 2 82.73 -32.50 33.10
C ASN A 2 82.60 -33.15 31.69
N ARG A 3 82.74 -34.46 31.44
CA ARG A 3 82.50 -35.70 32.21
C ARG A 3 83.74 -36.65 32.03
N LYS A 4 83.94 -37.90 32.48
CA LYS A 4 83.16 -39.04 33.08
C LYS A 4 82.20 -39.73 32.07
N ARG A 5 82.46 -40.91 31.49
CA ARG A 5 83.12 -42.18 31.92
C ARG A 5 83.74 -42.89 30.69
N LYS A 6 84.53 -43.97 30.68
CA LYS A 6 85.44 -44.80 31.55
C LYS A 6 85.93 -45.95 30.61
N SER A 7 87.03 -46.71 30.74
CA SER A 7 88.23 -46.79 31.60
C SER A 7 89.24 -47.72 30.85
N LEU A 8 90.57 -47.53 30.90
CA LEU A 8 91.54 -48.18 31.83
C LEU A 8 91.26 -49.67 32.15
N ALA A 9 92.21 -50.66 32.10
CA ALA A 9 93.59 -50.80 31.55
C ALA A 9 94.11 -52.30 31.74
N VAL A 10 95.40 -52.62 31.40
CA VAL A 10 96.32 -53.68 32.00
C VAL A 10 96.77 -54.99 31.20
N PHE A 11 97.99 -55.00 30.58
CA PHE A 11 99.15 -56.03 30.42
C PHE A 11 99.21 -57.44 29.61
N THR A 12 100.33 -57.75 28.83
CA THR A 12 101.22 -59.04 28.54
C THR A 12 101.23 -60.21 27.35
N ILE A 13 102.34 -60.51 26.48
CA ILE A 13 103.10 -61.83 25.89
C ILE A 13 102.93 -62.75 24.44
N ALA A 14 103.92 -63.50 23.64
CA ALA A 14 103.90 -64.76 22.53
C ALA A 14 105.07 -65.27 21.34
N ALA A 15 105.21 -66.53 20.57
CA ALA A 15 106.16 -67.06 19.31
C ALA A 15 106.22 -68.59 18.48
N LEU A 16 106.96 -69.01 17.26
CA LEU A 16 107.23 -70.44 16.44
C LEU A 16 108.31 -70.67 15.10
N SER A 17 108.76 -71.64 14.10
CA SER A 17 108.72 -73.08 13.25
C SER A 17 110.05 -73.65 12.30
N LEU A 18 110.46 -74.61 11.25
CA LEU A 18 110.21 -75.74 10.07
C LEU A 18 111.45 -76.82 9.52
N SER A 19 111.88 -77.72 8.41
CA SER A 19 111.84 -78.32 6.87
C SER A 19 112.61 -79.76 6.27
N ILE A 20 112.86 -80.27 4.90
CA ILE A 20 113.38 -81.72 4.26
C ILE A 20 114.06 -82.13 2.71
N ALA A 21 114.47 -83.41 2.12
CA ALA A 21 115.28 -83.90 0.74
C ALA A 21 115.31 -85.43 -0.11
N SER A 22 116.12 -85.91 -1.24
CA SER A 22 116.15 -87.28 -2.19
C SER A 22 117.29 -87.89 -3.37
N PRO A 23 117.27 -89.11 -4.20
CA PRO A 23 118.31 -90.01 -5.15
C PRO A 23 118.05 -90.67 -6.73
N LEU A 24 118.60 -91.65 -7.69
CA LEU A 24 119.63 -92.84 -8.22
C LEU A 24 119.74 -93.31 -9.89
N THR A 25 120.27 -94.31 -10.85
CA THR A 25 121.00 -95.74 -11.32
C THR A 25 121.55 -96.02 -12.94
N GLN A 26 122.00 -97.05 -13.90
CA GLN A 26 122.39 -98.60 -14.37
C GLN A 26 123.10 -99.05 -15.91
N VAL A 27 123.57 -100.34 -16.46
CA VAL A 27 124.36 -100.85 -17.84
C VAL A 27 124.42 -102.41 -18.62
N PHE A 28 125.11 -102.85 -19.86
CA PHE A 28 125.27 -104.28 -20.69
C PHE A 28 126.31 -104.72 -22.03
N ALA A 29 126.51 -106.00 -22.73
CA ALA A 29 127.44 -106.51 -24.01
C ALA A 29 127.50 -108.06 -24.82
N ALA A 30 128.17 -108.51 -26.06
CA ALA A 30 128.08 -109.84 -27.06
C ALA A 30 129.18 -110.70 -28.11
N GLU A 31 129.01 -111.97 -28.84
CA GLU A 31 129.95 -112.97 -29.80
C GLU A 31 129.63 -113.77 -31.27
N ASN A 32 130.19 -115.01 -31.73
CA ASN A 32 130.76 -115.55 -33.13
C ASN A 32 130.42 -116.98 -33.87
N THR A 33 131.05 -117.40 -35.06
CA THR A 33 131.85 -118.72 -35.48
C THR A 33 132.79 -118.83 -36.88
N ILE A 34 134.23 -119.09 -37.03
CA ILE A 34 135.31 -119.13 -38.29
C ILE A 34 136.98 -119.58 -38.15
N VAL A 35 138.21 -119.80 -38.93
CA VAL A 35 139.07 -120.11 -40.33
C VAL A 35 140.77 -120.43 -40.39
N PHE A 36 141.66 -120.70 -41.52
CA PHE A 36 143.21 -121.21 -41.75
C PHE A 36 144.19 -120.86 -43.11
N LYS A 37 145.49 -121.16 -43.72
CA LYS A 37 146.98 -121.89 -43.84
C LYS A 37 148.16 -121.33 -44.93
N ASP A 38 149.42 -121.70 -45.55
CA ASP A 38 150.68 -122.71 -45.78
C ASP A 38 152.23 -122.32 -46.47
N LYS A 39 153.14 -123.08 -47.34
CA LYS A 39 154.78 -123.20 -47.47
C LYS A 39 155.81 -123.64 -48.79
N GLY A 40 157.25 -123.53 -48.94
CA GLY A 40 158.42 -124.33 -49.79
C GLY A 40 159.82 -123.81 -50.66
N LYS A 41 161.08 -124.49 -50.96
CA LYS A 41 162.36 -124.22 -51.99
C LYS A 41 163.83 -125.09 -52.25
N TYR A 42 164.88 -124.87 -53.22
CA TYR A 42 166.24 -125.71 -53.66
C TYR A 42 167.57 -125.24 -54.65
N GLU A 43 168.81 -125.95 -54.94
CA GLU A 43 169.99 -126.04 -56.10
C GLU A 43 171.68 -125.70 -56.20
N ALA A 44 172.71 -126.31 -57.04
CA ALA A 44 174.32 -126.05 -57.32
C ALA A 44 175.45 -126.94 -58.29
N ALA A 45 176.82 -126.60 -58.68
CA ALA A 45 177.94 -127.32 -59.65
C ALA A 45 179.63 -127.04 -59.87
N LEU A 46 180.62 -127.79 -60.64
CA LEU A 46 182.23 -127.62 -60.96
C LEU A 46 183.21 -128.33 -62.20
N ALA A 47 184.66 -128.54 -62.27
CA ALA A 47 185.80 -128.78 -63.48
C ALA A 47 188.26 -130.68 -63.77
N GLU A 48 189.54 -130.61 -64.53
CA GLU A 48 190.70 -131.66 -65.05
C GLU A 48 192.34 -131.32 -65.44
N TYR A 49 193.21 -131.94 -66.41
CA TYR A 49 194.81 -132.18 -66.51
C TYR A 49 196.06 -131.88 -67.64
N LYS A 50 196.85 -132.80 -68.43
CA LYS A 50 198.44 -132.95 -68.67
C LYS A 50 199.47 -132.31 -69.79
N LYS A 51 200.63 -132.93 -70.26
CA LYS A 51 201.99 -132.32 -70.74
C LYS A 51 202.04 -131.28 -71.88
N ASN A 52 200.91 -130.82 -72.39
CA ASN A 52 200.82 -129.45 -72.89
C ASN A 52 201.45 -128.44 -71.89
N GLN A 53 201.41 -128.78 -70.59
CA GLN A 53 202.22 -128.35 -69.42
C GLN A 53 203.61 -127.69 -69.64
N ALA A 54 204.33 -127.91 -70.74
CA ALA A 54 205.59 -127.17 -71.00
C ALA A 54 205.38 -125.89 -71.83
N ASP A 55 204.63 -125.98 -72.93
CA ASP A 55 204.22 -124.79 -73.72
C ASP A 55 203.18 -123.96 -72.95
N PHE A 56 202.42 -124.62 -72.08
CA PHE A 56 201.65 -124.06 -70.96
C PHE A 56 202.51 -123.12 -70.11
N LEU A 57 203.78 -123.42 -69.80
CA LEU A 57 204.52 -122.67 -68.78
C LEU A 57 204.84 -121.24 -69.24
N GLU A 58 205.34 -121.06 -70.47
CA GLU A 58 205.63 -119.74 -71.02
C GLU A 58 204.32 -118.96 -71.30
N LYS A 59 203.31 -119.63 -71.86
CA LYS A 59 201.97 -119.04 -72.06
C LYS A 59 201.29 -118.66 -70.74
N SER A 60 201.48 -119.43 -69.68
CA SER A 60 200.97 -119.14 -68.33
C SER A 60 201.65 -117.94 -67.70
N LYS A 61 202.89 -117.61 -68.10
CA LYS A 61 203.54 -116.37 -67.64
C LYS A 61 202.93 -115.13 -68.31
N GLN A 62 202.80 -115.14 -69.64
CA GLN A 62 202.14 -114.04 -70.37
C GLN A 62 200.65 -113.89 -70.03
N TYR A 63 199.98 -114.99 -69.63
CA TYR A 63 198.62 -114.95 -69.12
C TYR A 63 198.51 -114.11 -67.84
N GLN A 64 199.47 -114.24 -66.92
CA GLN A 64 199.40 -113.61 -65.59
C GLN A 64 199.48 -112.08 -65.65
N GLU A 65 200.39 -111.51 -66.44
CA GLU A 65 200.56 -110.05 -66.54
C GLU A 65 199.29 -109.33 -67.06
N LYS A 66 198.46 -110.01 -67.88
CA LYS A 66 197.16 -109.49 -68.32
C LYS A 66 196.07 -109.55 -67.23
N VAL A 67 196.16 -110.47 -66.27
CA VAL A 67 195.20 -110.57 -65.15
C VAL A 67 195.37 -109.38 -64.19
N ASP A 68 196.61 -109.00 -63.89
CA ASP A 68 196.90 -107.95 -62.92
C ASP A 68 196.45 -106.56 -63.41
N ALA A 69 196.61 -106.27 -64.71
CA ALA A 69 196.19 -105.00 -65.32
C ALA A 69 194.67 -104.71 -65.20
N ASN A 70 193.82 -105.74 -65.39
CA ASN A 70 192.36 -105.59 -65.27
C ASN A 70 191.92 -105.26 -63.84
N LYS A 71 192.66 -105.72 -62.84
CA LYS A 71 192.30 -105.59 -61.42
C LYS A 71 192.34 -104.15 -60.92
N GLN A 72 193.21 -103.32 -61.49
CA GLN A 72 193.39 -101.93 -61.06
C GLN A 72 192.27 -101.01 -61.58
N ILE A 73 191.78 -101.22 -62.81
CA ILE A 73 190.66 -100.46 -63.40
C ILE A 73 189.37 -100.69 -62.60
N GLN A 74 189.20 -101.87 -62.01
CA GLN A 74 188.02 -102.22 -61.22
C GLN A 74 187.86 -101.35 -59.96
N GLN A 75 188.95 -100.82 -59.39
CA GLN A 75 188.89 -99.95 -58.20
C GLN A 75 188.45 -98.51 -58.50
N GLU A 76 188.77 -97.96 -59.68
CA GLU A 76 188.43 -96.57 -60.02
C GLU A 76 186.91 -96.36 -60.12
N ASN A 77 186.17 -97.37 -60.60
CA ASN A 77 184.72 -97.32 -60.78
C ASN A 77 183.91 -97.25 -59.46
N GLU A 78 184.42 -97.84 -58.37
CA GLU A 78 183.74 -97.87 -57.07
C GLU A 78 183.75 -96.49 -56.39
N GLN A 79 184.83 -95.71 -56.55
CA GLN A 79 184.93 -94.36 -56.00
C GLN A 79 183.94 -93.39 -56.67
N ALA A 80 183.89 -93.36 -58.00
CA ALA A 80 183.04 -92.43 -58.75
C ALA A 80 181.54 -92.58 -58.39
N THR A 81 181.11 -93.83 -58.18
CA THR A 81 179.72 -94.17 -57.82
C THR A 81 179.32 -93.62 -56.45
N SER A 82 180.25 -93.57 -55.49
CA SER A 82 179.97 -93.18 -54.11
C SER A 82 179.70 -91.67 -53.95
N ALA A 83 180.36 -90.83 -54.75
CA ALA A 83 180.23 -89.37 -54.66
C ALA A 83 178.81 -88.87 -55.02
N PHE A 84 178.23 -89.40 -56.09
CA PHE A 84 176.93 -88.95 -56.61
C PHE A 84 175.77 -89.22 -55.63
N GLN A 85 175.83 -90.30 -54.84
CA GLN A 85 174.80 -90.61 -53.84
C GLN A 85 174.75 -89.58 -52.69
N ALA A 86 175.89 -89.01 -52.30
CA ALA A 86 175.97 -88.07 -51.18
C ALA A 86 175.24 -86.76 -51.49
N GLU A 87 175.36 -86.26 -52.72
CA GLU A 87 174.80 -84.97 -53.13
C GLU A 87 173.28 -85.05 -53.36
N LEU A 88 172.78 -86.20 -53.84
CA LEU A 88 171.34 -86.46 -54.02
C LEU A 88 170.57 -86.43 -52.70
N LYS A 89 171.19 -86.85 -51.59
CA LYS A 89 170.56 -86.83 -50.24
C LYS A 89 170.23 -85.41 -49.80
N LYS A 90 171.13 -84.45 -50.07
CA LYS A 90 171.04 -83.07 -49.57
C LYS A 90 169.88 -82.29 -50.18
N PHE A 91 169.63 -82.47 -51.48
CA PHE A 91 168.50 -81.84 -52.19
C PHE A 91 167.13 -82.16 -51.57
N ASN A 92 166.96 -83.39 -51.08
CA ASN A 92 165.70 -83.83 -50.46
C ASN A 92 165.46 -83.19 -49.08
N GLU A 93 166.51 -82.79 -48.37
CA GLU A 93 166.41 -82.15 -47.05
C GLU A 93 165.97 -80.69 -47.19
N ASP A 94 166.53 -79.94 -48.16
CA ASP A 94 166.15 -78.54 -48.43
C ASP A 94 164.68 -78.39 -48.85
N MET A 95 164.14 -79.33 -49.64
CA MET A 95 162.73 -79.27 -50.10
C MET A 95 161.70 -79.45 -48.96
N ALA A 96 162.04 -80.15 -47.87
CA ALA A 96 161.14 -80.30 -46.72
C ALA A 96 160.97 -78.99 -45.94
N LEU A 97 162.02 -78.17 -45.90
CA LEU A 97 162.02 -76.88 -45.20
C LEU A 97 161.10 -75.86 -45.90
N TYR A 98 161.21 -75.73 -47.23
CA TYR A 98 160.40 -74.78 -48.03
C TYR A 98 158.89 -74.95 -47.82
N ASN A 99 158.40 -76.20 -47.89
CA ASN A 99 156.97 -76.50 -47.71
C ASN A 99 156.46 -76.11 -46.31
N THR A 100 157.31 -76.17 -45.29
CA THR A 100 156.95 -75.79 -43.91
C THR A 100 156.78 -74.28 -43.77
N GLN A 101 157.58 -73.48 -44.49
CA GLN A 101 157.56 -72.02 -44.39
C GLN A 101 156.31 -71.38 -45.03
N MET A 102 155.75 -71.97 -46.08
CA MET A 102 154.55 -71.43 -46.72
C MET A 102 153.30 -71.48 -45.83
N ALA A 103 153.12 -72.55 -45.05
CA ALA A 103 151.93 -72.74 -44.21
C ALA A 103 151.78 -71.66 -43.10
N ASP A 104 152.89 -71.15 -42.59
CA ASP A 104 152.92 -70.14 -41.52
C ASP A 104 152.65 -68.70 -42.05
N TYR A 105 152.87 -68.45 -43.34
CA TYR A 105 152.53 -67.19 -44.00
C TYR A 105 151.00 -67.04 -44.17
N GLU A 106 150.33 -68.07 -44.69
CA GLU A 106 148.88 -68.02 -44.98
C GLU A 106 148.03 -67.80 -43.72
N ALA A 107 148.43 -68.39 -42.59
CA ALA A 107 147.72 -68.24 -41.31
C ALA A 107 147.71 -66.79 -40.78
N LYS A 108 148.80 -66.03 -41.02
CA LYS A 108 148.94 -64.64 -40.52
C LYS A 108 148.19 -63.62 -41.38
N LEU A 109 148.06 -63.89 -42.68
CA LEU A 109 147.29 -63.06 -43.60
C LEU A 109 145.80 -63.01 -43.25
N ALA A 110 145.23 -64.10 -42.70
CA ALA A 110 143.84 -64.15 -42.27
C ALA A 110 143.54 -63.19 -41.10
N GLN A 111 144.40 -63.17 -40.09
CA GLN A 111 144.20 -62.39 -38.85
C GLN A 111 144.20 -60.87 -39.06
N HIS A 112 144.99 -60.38 -40.02
CA HIS A 112 145.01 -58.95 -40.39
C HIS A 112 143.63 -58.44 -40.85
N ASN A 113 142.92 -59.24 -41.64
CA ASN A 113 141.70 -58.77 -42.32
C ASN A 113 140.49 -58.71 -41.36
N GLU A 114 140.41 -59.61 -40.38
CA GLU A 114 139.31 -59.64 -39.40
C GLU A 114 139.31 -58.41 -38.49
N ALA A 115 140.49 -57.89 -38.11
CA ALA A 115 140.63 -56.67 -37.32
C ALA A 115 140.18 -55.40 -38.08
N LEU A 116 140.40 -55.36 -39.40
CA LEU A 116 140.12 -54.19 -40.24
C LEU A 116 138.62 -53.90 -40.42
N ASP A 117 137.76 -54.92 -40.42
CA ASP A 117 136.32 -54.73 -40.59
C ASP A 117 135.62 -54.28 -39.30
N GLN A 118 136.07 -54.73 -38.12
CA GLN A 118 135.56 -54.26 -36.83
C GLN A 118 135.75 -52.74 -36.66
N GLN A 119 136.87 -52.21 -37.14
CA GLN A 119 137.21 -50.79 -37.04
C GLN A 119 136.25 -49.88 -37.84
N LYS A 120 135.72 -50.37 -38.97
CA LYS A 120 134.80 -49.62 -39.85
C LYS A 120 133.42 -49.42 -39.21
N GLN A 121 132.91 -50.44 -38.51
CA GLN A 121 131.56 -50.42 -37.94
C GLN A 121 131.42 -49.34 -36.86
N LEU A 122 132.39 -49.24 -35.95
CA LEU A 122 132.42 -48.26 -34.85
C LEU A 122 132.33 -46.81 -35.31
N LEU A 123 132.92 -46.49 -36.48
CA LEU A 123 132.94 -45.12 -37.01
C LEU A 123 131.57 -44.69 -37.58
N SER A 124 130.77 -45.64 -38.08
CA SER A 124 129.43 -45.38 -38.63
C SER A 124 128.45 -44.94 -37.54
N ASP A 125 128.40 -45.68 -36.42
CA ASP A 125 127.45 -45.46 -35.33
C ASP A 125 127.62 -44.10 -34.62
N TYR A 126 128.82 -43.52 -34.66
CA TYR A 126 129.08 -42.18 -34.11
C TYR A 126 128.51 -41.06 -35.00
N GLN A 127 128.60 -41.20 -36.33
CA GLN A 127 128.13 -40.19 -37.27
C GLN A 127 126.61 -39.97 -37.18
N GLU A 128 125.83 -41.02 -36.95
CA GLU A 128 124.37 -40.90 -36.80
C GLU A 128 123.96 -40.11 -35.54
N LYS A 129 124.68 -40.29 -34.43
CA LYS A 129 124.43 -39.56 -33.17
C LYS A 129 124.67 -38.06 -33.33
N MET A 130 125.74 -37.68 -34.04
CA MET A 130 126.10 -36.28 -34.29
C MET A 130 125.11 -35.53 -35.20
N ALA A 131 124.28 -36.24 -35.97
CA ALA A 131 123.21 -35.62 -36.76
C ALA A 131 122.05 -35.13 -35.87
N LYS A 132 121.54 -36.00 -34.97
CA LYS A 132 120.37 -35.72 -34.12
C LYS A 132 120.57 -34.50 -33.20
N TYR A 133 121.73 -34.39 -32.56
CA TYR A 133 122.08 -33.25 -31.70
C TYR A 133 121.94 -31.87 -32.39
N ARG A 134 122.20 -31.79 -33.71
CA ARG A 134 122.11 -30.52 -34.46
C ARG A 134 120.67 -30.08 -34.72
N GLU A 135 119.73 -31.01 -34.77
CA GLU A 135 118.31 -30.74 -35.02
C GLU A 135 117.61 -30.19 -33.77
N GLU A 136 117.88 -30.81 -32.61
CA GLU A 136 117.33 -30.38 -31.31
C GLU A 136 117.75 -28.94 -30.94
N LEU A 137 119.01 -28.58 -31.21
CA LEU A 137 119.55 -27.26 -30.87
C LEU A 137 118.88 -26.12 -31.65
N ALA A 138 118.46 -26.36 -32.90
CA ALA A 138 117.77 -25.38 -33.72
C ALA A 138 116.35 -25.08 -33.20
N ASN A 139 115.62 -26.11 -32.75
CA ASN A 139 114.27 -25.94 -32.20
C ASN A 139 114.27 -25.15 -30.87
N TYR A 140 115.27 -25.36 -30.01
CA TYR A 140 115.43 -24.61 -28.76
C TYR A 140 115.51 -23.08 -29.01
N GLN A 141 116.30 -22.66 -30.01
CA GLN A 141 116.52 -21.24 -30.31
C GLN A 141 115.26 -20.52 -30.82
N LYS A 142 114.36 -21.25 -31.52
CA LYS A 142 113.13 -20.68 -32.09
C LYS A 142 112.14 -20.26 -31.00
N LEU A 143 111.81 -21.15 -30.06
CA LEU A 143 110.81 -20.89 -29.01
C LEU A 143 111.16 -19.69 -28.13
N LEU A 144 112.45 -19.50 -27.83
CA LEU A 144 112.93 -18.40 -26.98
C LEU A 144 112.65 -17.01 -27.59
N SER A 145 112.58 -16.91 -28.92
CA SER A 145 112.25 -15.65 -29.61
C SER A 145 110.75 -15.37 -29.62
N GLU A 146 109.91 -16.41 -29.70
CA GLU A 146 108.46 -16.28 -29.81
C GLU A 146 107.81 -15.83 -28.49
N TYR A 147 108.36 -16.29 -27.34
CA TYR A 147 107.91 -15.87 -26.01
C TYR A 147 108.05 -14.37 -25.74
N HIS A 148 109.19 -13.76 -26.11
CA HIS A 148 109.47 -12.36 -25.78
C HIS A 148 108.53 -11.38 -26.49
N GLN A 149 108.10 -11.67 -27.72
CA GLN A 149 107.21 -10.78 -28.48
C GLN A 149 105.81 -10.67 -27.83
N HIS A 150 105.29 -11.76 -27.27
CA HIS A 150 103.94 -11.78 -26.67
C HIS A 150 103.86 -10.94 -25.37
N LEU A 151 104.98 -10.77 -24.68
CA LEU A 151 105.06 -10.05 -23.40
C LEU A 151 104.70 -8.55 -23.53
N ASP A 152 105.19 -7.89 -24.58
CA ASP A 152 105.03 -6.45 -24.77
C ASP A 152 103.59 -6.07 -25.18
N GLU A 153 102.89 -6.94 -25.93
CA GLU A 153 101.54 -6.67 -26.43
C GLU A 153 100.51 -6.55 -25.29
N VAL A 154 100.57 -7.45 -24.29
CA VAL A 154 99.65 -7.48 -23.14
C VAL A 154 99.76 -6.21 -22.29
N ILE A 155 100.97 -5.66 -22.13
CA ILE A 155 101.22 -4.47 -21.31
C ILE A 155 100.57 -3.22 -21.94
N VAL A 156 100.51 -3.13 -23.27
CA VAL A 156 99.88 -2.00 -23.97
C VAL A 156 98.35 -2.05 -23.87
N GLY A 157 97.74 -3.24 -23.90
CA GLY A 157 96.28 -3.42 -23.88
C GLY A 157 95.61 -2.88 -22.60
N ASN A 158 96.08 -3.33 -21.43
CA ASN A 158 95.45 -3.00 -20.14
C ASN A 158 95.41 -1.49 -19.86
N ASN A 159 96.49 -0.77 -20.16
CA ASN A 159 96.58 0.68 -19.96
C ASN A 159 95.52 1.49 -20.72
N GLN A 160 94.96 0.95 -21.82
CA GLN A 160 93.91 1.63 -22.59
C GLN A 160 92.48 1.42 -22.03
N MET A 161 92.28 0.45 -21.13
CA MET A 161 90.97 0.18 -20.53
C MET A 161 90.69 1.10 -19.33
N ASP A 162 91.70 1.40 -18.51
CA ASP A 162 91.55 2.22 -17.30
C ASP A 162 91.13 3.67 -17.60
N GLU A 163 91.68 4.29 -18.66
CA GLU A 163 91.31 5.65 -19.05
C GLU A 163 89.86 5.75 -19.54
N LYS A 164 89.32 4.71 -20.19
CA LYS A 164 87.91 4.68 -20.61
C LYS A 164 86.96 4.62 -19.42
N TYR A 165 87.33 3.93 -18.34
CA TYR A 165 86.48 3.80 -17.16
C TYR A 165 86.34 5.13 -16.40
N LYS A 166 87.42 5.92 -16.31
CA LYS A 166 87.43 7.23 -15.61
C LYS A 166 86.40 8.21 -16.17
N GLU A 167 86.28 8.32 -17.49
CA GLU A 167 85.34 9.28 -18.11
C GLU A 167 83.87 8.84 -17.96
N ALA A 168 83.59 7.53 -17.96
CA ALA A 168 82.23 7.02 -17.74
C ALA A 168 81.70 7.39 -16.33
N LEU A 169 82.55 7.27 -15.30
CA LEU A 169 82.23 7.66 -13.92
C LEU A 169 81.82 9.13 -13.79
N LYS A 170 82.47 10.01 -14.54
CA LYS A 170 82.23 11.46 -14.54
C LYS A 170 80.87 11.85 -15.14
N GLN A 171 80.38 11.11 -16.13
CA GLN A 171 79.05 11.37 -16.71
C GLN A 171 77.90 10.94 -15.79
N TYR A 172 78.06 9.83 -15.05
CA TYR A 172 77.07 9.37 -14.07
C TYR A 172 76.80 10.41 -12.96
N GLN A 173 77.86 11.03 -12.43
CA GLN A 173 77.73 12.05 -11.37
C GLN A 173 76.94 13.28 -11.83
N ALA A 174 77.11 13.72 -13.09
CA ALA A 174 76.36 14.84 -13.66
C ALA A 174 74.86 14.52 -13.83
N ALA A 175 74.51 13.29 -14.21
CA ALA A 175 73.13 12.87 -14.34
C ALA A 175 72.39 12.78 -12.99
N LEU A 176 73.10 12.44 -11.91
CA LEU A 176 72.50 12.28 -10.58
C LEU A 176 71.98 13.61 -10.02
N ALA A 177 72.74 14.70 -10.18
CA ALA A 177 72.35 16.02 -9.68
C ALA A 177 71.04 16.55 -10.33
N ILE A 178 70.83 16.27 -11.62
CA ILE A 178 69.62 16.69 -12.36
C ILE A 178 68.37 15.98 -11.81
N TYR A 179 68.50 14.70 -11.40
CA TYR A 179 67.40 13.94 -10.81
C TYR A 179 66.96 14.50 -9.46
N GLU A 180 67.91 14.94 -8.62
CA GLU A 180 67.60 15.51 -7.29
C GLU A 180 66.87 16.86 -7.39
N GLU A 181 67.22 17.70 -8.36
CA GLU A 181 66.55 19.00 -8.59
C GLU A 181 65.10 18.82 -9.08
N GLN A 182 64.88 17.94 -10.06
CA GLN A 182 63.53 17.64 -10.57
C GLN A 182 62.59 17.03 -9.51
N LEU A 183 63.14 16.26 -8.56
CA LEU A 183 62.35 15.63 -7.49
C LEU A 183 61.79 16.67 -6.51
N LYS A 184 62.52 17.79 -6.30
CA LYS A 184 62.08 18.91 -5.48
C LYS A 184 60.88 19.63 -6.10
N GLU A 185 60.96 20.00 -7.38
CA GLU A 185 59.87 20.69 -8.09
C GLU A 185 58.56 19.88 -8.09
N TYR A 186 58.65 18.57 -8.30
CA TYR A 186 57.50 17.65 -8.21
C TYR A 186 56.81 17.71 -6.84
N SER A 187 57.59 17.77 -5.75
CA SER A 187 57.03 17.81 -4.38
C SER A 187 56.27 19.11 -4.07
N GLU A 188 56.76 20.24 -4.55
CA GLU A 188 56.13 21.56 -4.36
C GLU A 188 54.82 21.67 -5.17
N ALA A 189 54.77 21.08 -6.36
CA ALA A 189 53.57 21.04 -7.20
C ALA A 189 52.45 20.16 -6.61
N VAL A 190 52.78 19.11 -5.85
CA VAL A 190 51.78 18.28 -5.15
C VAL A 190 51.11 19.08 -4.03
N ALA A 191 51.89 19.76 -3.18
CA ALA A 191 51.38 20.48 -2.02
C ALA A 191 50.36 21.59 -2.40
N ASN A 192 50.70 22.41 -3.39
CA ASN A 192 49.83 23.48 -3.90
C ASN A 192 48.46 22.95 -4.41
N ARG A 193 48.42 21.75 -5.00
CA ARG A 193 47.18 21.14 -5.47
C ARG A 193 46.25 20.75 -4.31
N ASP A 194 46.82 20.22 -3.22
CA ASP A 194 46.04 19.73 -2.09
C ASP A 194 45.45 20.89 -1.24
N GLU A 195 46.13 22.05 -1.16
CA GLU A 195 45.58 23.27 -0.54
C GLU A 195 44.32 23.79 -1.26
N ILE A 196 44.33 23.80 -2.60
CA ILE A 196 43.18 24.24 -3.42
C ILE A 196 42.01 23.26 -3.28
N ILE A 197 42.28 21.96 -3.14
CA ILE A 197 41.25 20.94 -2.87
C ILE A 197 40.59 21.21 -1.51
N GLN A 198 41.35 21.53 -0.46
CA GLN A 198 40.81 21.85 0.86
C GLN A 198 39.91 23.11 0.82
N SER A 199 40.39 24.20 0.20
CA SER A 199 39.62 25.46 0.08
C SER A 199 38.25 25.27 -0.61
N ASN A 200 38.18 24.39 -1.61
CA ASN A 200 36.93 24.06 -2.30
C ASN A 200 35.95 23.25 -1.45
N GLN A 201 36.43 22.40 -0.53
CA GLN A 201 35.57 21.66 0.41
C GLN A 201 34.93 22.62 1.40
N ASP A 202 35.71 23.55 1.97
CA ASP A 202 35.21 24.52 2.96
C ASP A 202 34.18 25.49 2.36
N ALA A 203 34.40 25.95 1.12
CA ALA A 203 33.42 26.74 0.37
C ALA A 203 32.10 25.98 0.13
N THR A 204 32.19 24.68 -0.17
CA THR A 204 31.01 23.81 -0.37
C THR A 204 30.22 23.63 0.92
N ASN A 205 30.90 23.41 2.06
CA ASN A 205 30.28 23.24 3.37
C ASN A 205 29.51 24.51 3.80
N ASN A 206 30.10 25.70 3.61
CA ASN A 206 29.46 26.98 3.96
C ASN A 206 28.16 27.22 3.17
N TYR A 207 28.15 26.94 1.86
CA TYR A 207 26.96 27.12 1.03
C TYR A 207 25.81 26.16 1.40
N GLN A 208 26.11 24.95 1.88
CA GLN A 208 25.09 24.05 2.41
C GLN A 208 24.43 24.59 3.69
N ALA A 209 25.20 25.24 4.57
CA ALA A 209 24.66 25.89 5.77
C ALA A 209 23.76 27.10 5.42
N GLU A 210 24.13 27.91 4.40
CA GLU A 210 23.28 29.01 3.93
C GLU A 210 21.93 28.51 3.38
N GLN A 211 21.90 27.39 2.65
CA GLN A 211 20.65 26.79 2.16
C GLN A 211 19.75 26.28 3.30
N GLN A 212 20.34 25.68 4.35
CA GLN A 212 19.58 25.24 5.53
C GLN A 212 18.95 26.44 6.25
N ALA A 213 19.71 27.50 6.51
CA ALA A 213 19.22 28.73 7.15
C ALA A 213 18.14 29.45 6.32
N TYR A 214 18.17 29.36 4.99
CA TYR A 214 17.09 29.85 4.13
C TYR A 214 15.83 28.98 4.24
N GLN A 215 15.98 27.65 4.28
CA GLN A 215 14.84 26.72 4.41
C GLN A 215 14.10 26.87 5.75
N GLU A 216 14.82 27.17 6.83
CA GLU A 216 14.23 27.51 8.14
C GLU A 216 13.40 28.79 8.06
N LYS A 217 13.97 29.89 7.53
CA LYS A 217 13.23 31.16 7.31
C LYS A 217 11.98 30.99 6.46
N LEU A 218 12.06 30.16 5.41
CA LEU A 218 10.92 29.85 4.53
C LEU A 218 9.81 29.08 5.26
N ASN A 219 10.14 28.29 6.28
CA ASN A 219 9.15 27.61 7.10
C ASN A 219 8.50 28.58 8.10
N THR A 220 9.29 29.40 8.80
CA THR A 220 8.77 30.46 9.69
C THR A 220 7.83 31.42 8.94
N TYR A 221 8.16 31.81 7.71
CA TYR A 221 7.30 32.64 6.86
C TYR A 221 5.93 31.99 6.59
N LYS A 222 5.88 30.66 6.33
CA LYS A 222 4.61 29.95 6.10
C LYS A 222 3.76 29.87 7.36
N GLU A 223 4.38 29.67 8.52
CA GLU A 223 3.70 29.65 9.82
C GLU A 223 3.09 31.03 10.12
N GLN A 224 3.85 32.10 9.94
CA GLN A 224 3.36 33.48 10.09
C GLN A 224 2.25 33.82 9.09
N LEU A 225 2.35 33.35 7.84
CA LEU A 225 1.32 33.56 6.81
C LEU A 225 0.02 32.82 7.16
N GLN A 226 0.11 31.63 7.75
CA GLN A 226 -1.06 30.92 8.26
C GLN A 226 -1.71 31.69 9.41
N THR A 227 -0.94 32.14 10.40
CA THR A 227 -1.46 32.96 11.52
C THR A 227 -2.17 34.22 11.03
N TYR A 228 -1.56 34.97 10.11
CA TYR A 228 -2.16 36.16 9.50
C TYR A 228 -3.52 35.88 8.83
N ASN A 229 -3.64 34.76 8.11
CA ASN A 229 -4.90 34.36 7.48
C ASN A 229 -5.99 33.96 8.50
N ASP A 230 -5.60 33.26 9.57
CA ASP A 230 -6.52 32.86 10.63
C ASP A 230 -7.02 34.06 11.45
N GLU A 231 -6.14 35.04 11.73
CA GLU A 231 -6.49 36.32 12.37
C GLU A 231 -7.46 37.15 11.52
N LEU A 232 -7.23 37.24 10.20
CA LEU A 232 -8.16 37.87 9.25
C LEU A 232 -9.53 37.18 9.23
N ALA A 233 -9.54 35.83 9.23
CA ALA A 233 -10.78 35.06 9.22
C ALA A 233 -11.59 35.24 10.52
N GLU A 234 -10.94 35.35 11.68
CA GLU A 234 -11.63 35.63 12.94
C GLU A 234 -12.15 37.08 12.97
N ARG A 235 -11.36 38.05 12.53
CA ARG A 235 -11.79 39.45 12.41
C ARG A 235 -13.04 39.59 11.53
N GLN A 236 -13.11 38.87 10.42
CA GLN A 236 -14.28 38.87 9.53
C GLN A 236 -15.55 38.34 10.21
N LYS A 237 -15.47 37.25 10.99
CA LYS A 237 -16.62 36.73 11.76
C LYS A 237 -17.18 37.77 12.75
N VAL A 238 -16.29 38.54 13.39
CA VAL A 238 -16.71 39.58 14.35
C VAL A 238 -17.44 40.73 13.63
N VAL A 239 -17.01 41.10 12.42
CA VAL A 239 -17.73 42.08 11.57
C VAL A 239 -19.11 41.54 11.18
N GLU A 240 -19.18 40.34 10.60
CA GLU A 240 -20.45 39.70 10.18
C GLU A 240 -21.43 39.51 11.35
N SER A 241 -20.92 39.15 12.54
CA SER A 241 -21.72 39.05 13.75
C SER A 241 -22.29 40.40 14.21
N ASN A 242 -21.53 41.49 14.07
CA ASN A 242 -21.98 42.83 14.44
C ASN A 242 -23.00 43.38 13.43
N GLU A 243 -22.79 43.14 12.13
CA GLU A 243 -23.76 43.50 11.08
C GLU A 243 -25.09 42.77 11.28
N SER A 244 -25.06 41.47 11.60
CA SER A 244 -26.26 40.69 11.89
C SER A 244 -27.00 41.17 13.16
N LEU A 245 -26.27 41.55 14.21
CA LEU A 245 -26.86 42.20 15.40
C LEU A 245 -27.53 43.53 15.05
N HIS A 246 -26.91 44.34 14.18
CA HIS A 246 -27.44 45.62 13.74
C HIS A 246 -28.74 45.46 12.91
N GLU A 247 -28.78 44.52 11.96
CA GLU A 247 -29.97 44.23 11.16
C GLU A 247 -31.13 43.68 12.02
N ALA A 248 -30.81 42.81 12.99
CA ALA A 248 -31.79 42.30 13.96
C ALA A 248 -32.38 43.42 14.83
N PHE A 249 -31.55 44.34 15.32
CA PHE A 249 -32.01 45.51 16.09
C PHE A 249 -32.88 46.45 15.25
N ASN A 250 -32.45 46.79 14.03
CA ASN A 250 -33.23 47.65 13.13
C ASN A 250 -34.60 47.03 12.79
N THR A 251 -34.65 45.70 12.62
CA THR A 251 -35.89 44.95 12.42
C THR A 251 -36.81 45.03 13.66
N ALA A 252 -36.26 44.81 14.86
CA ALA A 252 -37.00 44.91 16.11
C ALA A 252 -37.50 46.33 16.39
N TYR A 253 -36.69 47.36 16.08
CA TYR A 253 -37.05 48.77 16.23
C TYR A 253 -38.14 49.20 15.25
N THR A 254 -38.06 48.75 13.99
CA THR A 254 -39.11 48.97 12.99
C THR A 254 -40.43 48.36 13.42
N LYS A 255 -40.41 47.14 13.99
CA LYS A 255 -41.60 46.53 14.59
C LYS A 255 -42.13 47.34 15.78
N TYR A 256 -41.27 47.73 16.72
CA TYR A 256 -41.66 48.53 17.89
C TYR A 256 -42.38 49.82 17.48
N GLN A 257 -41.92 50.52 16.45
CA GLN A 257 -42.59 51.72 15.93
C GLN A 257 -44.01 51.44 15.39
N ALA A 258 -44.20 50.30 14.71
CA ALA A 258 -45.53 49.88 14.23
C ALA A 258 -46.46 49.44 15.38
N ASP A 259 -45.93 48.72 16.37
CA ASP A 259 -46.66 48.33 17.58
C ASP A 259 -47.05 49.57 18.42
N LEU A 260 -46.18 50.58 18.50
CA LEU A 260 -46.41 51.84 19.22
C LEU A 260 -47.48 52.71 18.54
N ALA A 261 -47.44 52.84 17.22
CA ALA A 261 -48.51 53.48 16.45
C ALA A 261 -49.86 52.77 16.63
N THR A 262 -49.84 51.43 16.71
CA THR A 262 -51.03 50.62 17.01
C THR A 262 -51.55 50.88 18.42
N TYR A 263 -50.67 50.95 19.43
CA TYR A 263 -51.01 51.32 20.80
C TYR A 263 -51.68 52.70 20.90
N HIS A 264 -51.13 53.74 20.27
CA HIS A 264 -51.74 55.08 20.30
C HIS A 264 -53.13 55.12 19.67
N SER A 265 -53.35 54.35 18.59
CA SER A 265 -54.68 54.17 17.97
C SER A 265 -55.66 53.48 18.93
N GLN A 266 -55.27 52.35 19.53
CA GLN A 266 -56.07 51.63 20.52
C GLN A 266 -56.35 52.46 21.78
N LYS A 267 -55.39 53.28 22.23
CA LYS A 267 -55.54 54.16 23.39
C LYS A 267 -56.57 55.26 23.12
N THR A 268 -56.59 55.80 21.91
CA THR A 268 -57.60 56.78 21.46
C THR A 268 -59.01 56.17 21.45
N ASP A 269 -59.16 54.96 20.91
CA ASP A 269 -60.43 54.21 20.92
C ASP A 269 -60.89 53.86 22.35
N TYR A 270 -59.96 53.43 23.22
CA TYR A 270 -60.21 53.22 24.64
C TYR A 270 -60.72 54.49 25.33
N ASP A 271 -60.05 55.64 25.14
CA ASP A 271 -60.42 56.90 25.78
C ASP A 271 -61.79 57.41 25.29
N GLN A 272 -62.11 57.26 24.00
CA GLN A 272 -63.43 57.59 23.45
C GLN A 272 -64.54 56.70 24.03
N LYS A 273 -64.28 55.40 24.19
CA LYS A 273 -65.22 54.46 24.83
C LYS A 273 -65.40 54.77 26.32
N MET A 274 -64.33 55.09 27.03
CA MET A 274 -64.39 55.51 28.43
C MET A 274 -65.16 56.82 28.63
N ALA A 275 -64.97 57.81 27.76
CA ALA A 275 -65.76 59.04 27.77
C ALA A 275 -67.26 58.74 27.56
N THR A 276 -67.59 57.95 26.53
CA THR A 276 -68.98 57.53 26.24
C THR A 276 -69.63 56.79 27.42
N ILE A 277 -68.89 55.90 28.10
CA ILE A 277 -69.35 55.21 29.32
C ILE A 277 -69.63 56.21 30.45
N ASN A 278 -68.71 57.15 30.68
CA ASN A 278 -68.83 58.14 31.75
C ASN A 278 -70.00 59.11 31.52
N ASP A 279 -70.19 59.59 30.28
CA ASP A 279 -71.30 60.48 29.92
C ASP A 279 -72.66 59.79 30.15
N HIS A 280 -72.78 58.53 29.73
CA HIS A 280 -73.98 57.71 29.98
C HIS A 280 -74.17 57.33 31.46
N LEU A 281 -73.09 57.26 32.24
CA LEU A 281 -73.14 57.01 33.68
C LEU A 281 -73.61 58.26 34.44
N LEU A 282 -73.10 59.44 34.10
CA LEU A 282 -73.50 60.73 34.66
C LEU A 282 -74.97 61.07 34.34
N ALA A 283 -75.42 60.77 33.12
CA ALA A 283 -76.82 60.90 32.72
C ALA A 283 -77.73 59.75 33.23
N GLY A 284 -77.16 58.72 33.86
CA GLY A 284 -77.89 57.63 34.52
C GLY A 284 -78.52 56.60 33.59
N HIS A 285 -78.15 56.56 32.31
CA HIS A 285 -78.75 55.69 31.27
C HIS A 285 -78.64 54.18 31.56
N TYR A 286 -77.77 53.77 32.48
CA TYR A 286 -77.67 52.37 32.92
C TYR A 286 -78.85 51.92 33.81
N THR A 287 -79.82 52.79 34.10
CA THR A 287 -81.15 52.42 34.62
C THR A 287 -82.20 52.67 33.54
N MET A 288 -82.95 51.64 33.15
CA MET A 288 -83.82 51.64 31.96
C MET A 288 -85.21 51.04 32.25
N PRO A 289 -86.23 51.26 31.39
CA PRO A 289 -87.51 50.58 31.49
C PRO A 289 -87.35 49.06 31.43
N SER A 290 -88.13 48.30 32.21
CA SER A 290 -88.17 46.84 32.07
C SER A 290 -88.72 46.43 30.70
N SER A 291 -87.90 45.72 29.92
CA SER A 291 -88.26 45.17 28.60
C SER A 291 -89.35 44.10 28.70
N TRP A 292 -89.34 43.33 29.79
CA TRP A 292 -90.38 42.36 30.12
C TRP A 292 -91.71 43.07 30.39
N ASP A 293 -91.71 44.05 31.30
CA ASP A 293 -92.92 44.75 31.72
C ASP A 293 -93.54 45.54 30.57
N ASN A 294 -92.73 46.21 29.73
CA ASN A 294 -93.24 46.88 28.52
C ASN A 294 -93.92 45.88 27.56
N SER A 295 -93.30 44.72 27.35
CA SER A 295 -93.90 43.65 26.53
C SER A 295 -95.19 43.12 27.15
N PHE A 296 -95.24 42.99 28.47
CA PHE A 296 -96.39 42.53 29.25
C PHE A 296 -97.53 43.56 29.28
N ASN A 297 -97.24 44.86 29.34
CA ASN A 297 -98.23 45.93 29.27
C ASN A 297 -98.90 46.00 27.89
N LEU A 298 -98.10 45.95 26.82
CA LEU A 298 -98.63 45.87 25.45
C LEU A 298 -99.52 44.63 25.29
N TYR A 299 -99.04 43.47 25.75
CA TYR A 299 -99.82 42.24 25.78
C TYR A 299 -101.15 42.38 26.56
N SER A 300 -101.12 43.07 27.71
CA SER A 300 -102.27 43.30 28.57
C SER A 300 -103.30 44.19 27.89
N LEU A 301 -102.89 45.35 27.34
CA LEU A 301 -103.73 46.25 26.55
C LEU A 301 -104.52 45.51 25.46
N PHE A 302 -103.86 44.70 24.63
CA PHE A 302 -104.55 43.96 23.56
C PHE A 302 -105.49 42.87 24.10
N THR A 303 -105.15 42.24 25.22
CA THR A 303 -106.00 41.20 25.82
C THR A 303 -107.22 41.81 26.51
N ASN A 304 -107.05 42.90 27.26
CA ASN A 304 -108.10 43.66 27.91
C ASN A 304 -109.10 44.19 26.86
N TYR A 305 -108.62 44.83 25.78
CA TYR A 305 -109.49 45.27 24.66
C TYR A 305 -110.24 44.11 24.01
N THR A 306 -109.57 42.98 23.74
CA THR A 306 -110.25 41.82 23.14
C THR A 306 -111.32 41.24 24.07
N GLY A 307 -111.09 41.27 25.39
CA GLY A 307 -112.09 40.95 26.40
C GLY A 307 -113.28 41.89 26.36
N MET A 308 -113.04 43.21 26.39
CA MET A 308 -114.07 44.26 26.29
C MET A 308 -114.96 44.05 25.06
N GLN A 309 -114.37 43.88 23.88
CA GLN A 309 -115.12 43.66 22.63
C GLN A 309 -115.89 42.33 22.64
N ALA A 310 -115.35 41.26 23.25
CA ALA A 310 -116.07 40.00 23.41
C ALA A 310 -117.27 40.12 24.38
N TYR A 311 -117.17 40.91 25.46
CA TYR A 311 -118.29 41.22 26.33
C TYR A 311 -119.36 42.07 25.61
N LEU A 312 -118.96 43.01 24.74
CA LEU A 312 -119.90 43.79 23.93
C LEU A 312 -120.67 42.95 22.91
N GLU A 313 -119.99 42.02 22.24
CA GLU A 313 -120.54 41.10 21.24
C GLU A 313 -121.48 40.03 21.87
N TYR A 314 -121.07 39.42 22.99
CA TYR A 314 -121.79 38.26 23.57
C TYR A 314 -122.71 38.59 24.75
N GLY A 315 -122.67 39.81 25.30
CA GLY A 315 -123.59 40.26 26.35
C GLY A 315 -123.58 39.36 27.59
N LEU A 316 -124.76 38.91 28.04
CA LEU A 316 -124.94 38.07 29.23
C LEU A 316 -124.98 36.57 28.90
N SER A 317 -124.27 36.15 27.85
CA SER A 317 -124.19 34.75 27.41
C SER A 317 -123.73 33.80 28.53
N THR A 318 -124.36 32.63 28.62
CA THR A 318 -123.82 31.49 29.37
C THR A 318 -123.39 30.33 28.48
N SER A 319 -122.50 29.56 29.08
CA SER A 319 -122.52 28.09 29.02
C SER A 319 -121.74 27.45 30.18
N GLY A 320 -120.98 28.25 30.95
CA GLY A 320 -119.91 27.75 31.82
C GLY A 320 -118.60 27.52 31.05
N ASP A 321 -118.56 27.81 29.74
CA ASP A 321 -117.31 27.90 29.00
C ASP A 321 -116.44 29.05 29.52
N ASP A 322 -115.17 28.73 29.68
CA ASP A 322 -114.10 29.69 29.96
C ASP A 322 -114.14 30.84 28.93
N MET A 323 -114.12 32.12 29.36
CA MET A 323 -114.18 33.28 28.44
C MET A 323 -113.05 33.27 27.43
N VAL A 324 -111.96 32.57 27.72
CA VAL A 324 -110.88 32.24 26.79
C VAL A 324 -111.44 31.68 25.47
N LYS A 325 -112.46 30.79 25.52
CA LYS A 325 -113.13 30.25 24.34
C LYS A 325 -113.96 31.29 23.60
N LEU A 326 -114.66 32.19 24.31
CA LEU A 326 -115.43 33.27 23.68
C LEU A 326 -114.52 34.34 23.06
N MET A 327 -113.42 34.70 23.73
CA MET A 327 -112.38 35.54 23.14
C MET A 327 -111.70 34.88 21.95
N ASP A 328 -111.36 33.59 22.02
CA ASP A 328 -110.77 32.88 20.88
C ASP A 328 -111.77 32.71 19.73
N THR A 329 -113.07 32.56 20.03
CA THR A 329 -114.15 32.61 19.03
C THR A 329 -114.24 33.99 18.39
N TYR A 330 -114.25 35.07 19.19
CA TYR A 330 -114.18 36.44 18.70
C TYR A 330 -112.94 36.65 17.81
N ARG A 331 -111.75 36.23 18.25
CA ARG A 331 -110.47 36.31 17.51
C ARG A 331 -110.46 35.45 16.23
N SER A 332 -111.22 34.36 16.17
CA SER A 332 -111.33 33.52 14.96
C SER A 332 -112.27 34.10 13.89
N LYS A 333 -113.28 34.88 14.32
CA LYS A 333 -114.15 35.67 13.43
C LYS A 333 -113.48 37.00 13.04
N ASN A 334 -112.85 37.65 14.01
CA ASN A 334 -112.17 38.92 13.94
C ASN A 334 -110.66 38.69 14.10
N ALA A 335 -110.04 38.10 13.08
CA ALA A 335 -108.60 37.82 13.06
C ALA A 335 -107.79 39.10 13.32
N ILE A 336 -106.84 39.00 14.26
CA ILE A 336 -105.86 40.01 14.72
C ILE A 336 -106.10 41.42 14.13
N PRO A 337 -106.74 42.30 14.93
CA PRO A 337 -107.86 43.14 14.53
C PRO A 337 -107.61 43.92 13.24
N GLU A 338 -108.10 43.43 12.11
CA GLU A 338 -108.08 44.17 10.85
C GLU A 338 -108.79 45.54 11.02
N GLY A 339 -108.11 46.61 10.60
CA GLY A 339 -108.52 47.99 10.87
C GLY A 339 -107.76 48.66 12.01
N THR A 340 -108.43 49.58 12.71
CA THR A 340 -107.81 50.67 13.47
C THR A 340 -106.80 50.24 14.55
N LEU A 341 -107.03 49.13 15.26
CA LEU A 341 -106.13 48.72 16.35
C LEU A 341 -104.84 48.06 15.85
N LYS A 342 -104.89 47.33 14.73
CA LYS A 342 -103.70 46.82 14.02
C LYS A 342 -102.87 47.96 13.45
N ASP A 343 -103.51 49.01 12.94
CA ASP A 343 -102.83 50.22 12.47
C ASP A 343 -102.19 50.98 13.64
N LYS A 344 -102.91 51.18 14.75
CA LYS A 344 -102.37 51.78 15.99
C LYS A 344 -101.15 51.02 16.53
N LEU A 345 -101.23 49.69 16.63
CA LEU A 345 -100.10 48.85 17.02
C LEU A 345 -98.94 48.99 16.02
N THR A 346 -99.19 48.88 14.72
CA THR A 346 -98.16 48.94 13.68
C THR A 346 -97.42 50.28 13.65
N ASN A 347 -98.15 51.38 13.88
CA ASN A 347 -97.57 52.72 13.98
C ASN A 347 -96.85 52.98 15.33
N SER A 348 -97.04 52.13 16.34
CA SER A 348 -96.38 52.23 17.65
C SER A 348 -95.06 51.45 17.74
N ILE A 349 -94.88 50.38 16.95
CA ILE A 349 -93.65 49.54 16.96
C ILE A 349 -92.35 50.38 16.89
N PRO A 350 -92.24 51.41 16.00
CA PRO A 350 -90.99 52.16 15.86
C PRO A 350 -90.59 52.88 17.16
N VAL A 351 -91.57 53.37 17.94
CA VAL A 351 -91.32 54.07 19.20
C VAL A 351 -90.63 53.15 20.21
N PHE A 352 -91.20 51.97 20.46
CA PHE A 352 -90.61 51.02 21.40
C PHE A 352 -89.29 50.43 20.87
N THR A 353 -89.17 50.27 19.55
CA THR A 353 -87.95 49.81 18.88
C THR A 353 -86.81 50.82 19.00
N GLU A 354 -87.10 52.12 18.97
CA GLU A 354 -86.13 53.19 19.22
C GLU A 354 -85.63 53.16 20.67
N THR A 355 -86.53 53.01 21.65
CA THR A 355 -86.17 52.84 23.08
C THR A 355 -85.22 51.65 23.25
N TYR A 356 -85.57 50.50 22.65
CA TYR A 356 -84.77 49.28 22.63
C TYR A 356 -83.39 49.49 21.97
N THR A 357 -83.35 50.16 20.81
CA THR A 357 -82.13 50.32 20.01
C THR A 357 -81.11 51.20 20.73
N PHE A 358 -81.55 52.23 21.45
CA PHE A 358 -80.70 53.03 22.33
C PHE A 358 -79.99 52.16 23.38
N TYR A 359 -80.75 51.37 24.16
CA TYR A 359 -80.18 50.54 25.23
C TYR A 359 -79.33 49.38 24.71
N LYS A 360 -79.66 48.80 23.56
CA LYS A 360 -78.85 47.77 22.89
C LYS A 360 -77.47 48.30 22.46
N ASN A 361 -77.39 49.59 22.12
CA ASN A 361 -76.15 50.21 21.65
C ASN A 361 -75.27 50.75 22.81
N LEU A 362 -75.74 50.71 24.06
CA LEU A 362 -74.89 51.01 25.22
C LEU A 362 -73.86 49.89 25.42
N PRO A 363 -72.64 50.21 25.89
CA PRO A 363 -71.66 49.20 26.29
C PRO A 363 -72.10 48.56 27.63
N ILE A 364 -72.92 47.50 27.58
CA ILE A 364 -73.43 46.77 28.76
C ILE A 364 -73.26 45.24 28.67
N THR A 365 -73.02 44.59 29.81
CA THR A 365 -73.07 43.11 29.92
C THR A 365 -74.51 42.67 30.18
N SER A 366 -75.19 42.13 29.17
CA SER A 366 -76.58 41.67 29.30
C SER A 366 -76.68 40.26 29.90
N SER A 367 -76.84 40.18 31.23
CA SER A 367 -77.46 39.01 31.88
C SER A 367 -79.00 39.05 31.74
N VAL A 368 -79.58 40.23 31.56
CA VAL A 368 -81.01 40.43 31.30
C VAL A 368 -81.26 40.36 29.79
N PRO A 369 -82.06 39.39 29.28
CA PRO A 369 -82.45 39.36 27.89
C PRO A 369 -83.36 40.55 27.57
N ILE A 370 -82.89 41.44 26.70
CA ILE A 370 -83.68 42.58 26.23
C ILE A 370 -84.69 42.05 25.19
N TYR A 371 -85.84 41.56 25.66
CA TYR A 371 -86.92 41.12 24.78
C TYR A 371 -87.65 42.31 24.18
N PHE A 372 -87.81 42.29 22.85
CA PHE A 372 -88.91 42.99 22.20
C PHE A 372 -89.56 42.03 21.21
N GLN A 373 -90.83 41.68 21.46
CA GLN A 373 -91.57 40.77 20.58
C GLN A 373 -92.04 41.50 19.32
N THR A 374 -91.96 40.82 18.17
CA THR A 374 -92.50 41.34 16.91
C THR A 374 -94.02 41.44 17.01
N VAL A 375 -94.66 42.31 16.22
CA VAL A 375 -96.14 42.39 16.23
C VAL A 375 -96.82 41.05 16.00
N PRO A 376 -96.36 40.17 15.08
CA PRO A 376 -96.88 38.80 14.97
C PRO A 376 -96.74 37.94 16.24
N SER A 377 -95.80 38.20 17.14
CA SER A 377 -95.67 37.46 18.41
C SER A 377 -96.49 38.12 19.55
N VAL A 378 -96.58 39.45 19.61
CA VAL A 378 -97.54 40.15 20.49
C VAL A 378 -99.00 39.76 20.17
N THR A 379 -99.33 39.61 18.88
CA THR A 379 -100.70 39.36 18.43
C THR A 379 -101.11 37.89 18.41
N ASN A 380 -100.25 36.96 17.93
CA ASN A 380 -100.51 35.52 18.07
C ASN A 380 -100.35 35.04 19.53
N GLY A 381 -99.53 35.73 20.33
CA GLY A 381 -99.30 35.41 21.73
C GLY A 381 -100.52 35.60 22.63
N ALA A 382 -101.60 36.24 22.15
CA ALA A 382 -102.84 36.53 22.88
C ALA A 382 -103.55 35.30 23.51
N LYS A 383 -103.12 34.09 23.17
CA LYS A 383 -103.20 32.89 24.03
C LYS A 383 -102.04 32.89 25.03
N GLY A 384 -102.09 33.82 25.99
CA GLY A 384 -101.01 34.01 26.97
C GLY A 384 -100.77 32.79 27.87
N PRO A 385 -99.71 32.81 28.71
CA PRO A 385 -99.40 31.71 29.62
C PRO A 385 -100.63 31.35 30.47
N ASN A 386 -100.97 30.05 30.46
CA ASN A 386 -102.21 29.38 30.90
C ASN A 386 -102.87 29.92 32.20
N GLY A 387 -103.40 31.14 32.17
CA GLY A 387 -103.84 31.85 33.38
C GLY A 387 -104.21 33.31 33.14
N PHE A 388 -103.51 34.03 32.25
CA PHE A 388 -103.82 35.46 31.99
C PHE A 388 -105.31 35.64 31.62
N SER A 389 -105.81 34.83 30.69
CA SER A 389 -107.17 34.91 30.20
C SER A 389 -108.20 34.15 31.06
N GLN A 390 -107.79 33.34 32.04
CA GLN A 390 -108.69 32.55 32.92
C GLN A 390 -109.32 33.39 34.05
N ASN A 391 -108.79 34.60 34.27
CA ASN A 391 -109.36 35.61 35.17
C ASN A 391 -110.47 36.43 34.49
N LEU A 392 -110.49 36.49 33.16
CA LEU A 392 -111.65 36.98 32.43
C LEU A 392 -112.74 35.91 32.57
N ARG A 393 -113.87 36.28 33.18
CA ARG A 393 -115.02 35.41 33.38
C ARG A 393 -116.28 36.20 33.12
N GLY A 394 -117.08 35.74 32.18
CA GLY A 394 -118.46 36.16 32.02
C GLY A 394 -119.28 35.28 32.95
N GLN A 395 -120.14 35.90 33.75
CA GLN A 395 -121.24 35.19 34.39
C GLN A 395 -122.50 35.77 33.80
N GLY A 396 -123.24 34.94 33.08
CA GLY A 396 -124.50 35.35 32.47
C GLY A 396 -125.61 35.44 33.52
N PHE A 397 -126.55 36.35 33.28
CA PHE A 397 -127.78 36.46 34.06
C PHE A 397 -128.65 35.21 33.85
N ASP A 398 -129.11 34.58 34.92
CA ASP A 398 -130.07 33.48 34.84
C ASP A 398 -131.15 33.64 35.92
N PHE A 399 -132.35 33.12 35.65
CA PHE A 399 -133.50 33.20 36.56
C PHE A 399 -134.02 31.80 36.93
N SER A 400 -134.27 31.57 38.22
CA SER A 400 -135.01 30.38 38.65
C SER A 400 -136.46 30.74 38.90
N PHE A 401 -137.39 29.91 38.44
CA PHE A 401 -138.81 29.99 38.79
C PHE A 401 -139.19 28.69 39.50
N THR A 402 -139.92 28.80 40.61
CA THR A 402 -140.45 27.66 41.35
C THR A 402 -141.92 27.87 41.66
N SER A 403 -142.70 26.81 41.55
CA SER A 403 -144.06 26.69 42.06
C SER A 403 -144.10 25.48 42.99
N SER A 404 -144.78 25.60 44.12
CA SER A 404 -144.87 24.56 45.15
C SER A 404 -146.19 24.67 45.92
N PHE A 405 -146.75 23.54 46.34
CA PHE A 405 -147.88 23.48 47.26
C PHE A 405 -147.40 22.97 48.62
N GLU A 406 -147.89 23.57 49.70
CA GLU A 406 -147.49 23.18 51.05
C GLU A 406 -148.21 21.88 51.47
N GLY A 407 -147.51 20.75 51.38
CA GLY A 407 -147.91 19.47 51.98
C GLY A 407 -148.56 18.43 51.07
N ASP A 408 -148.79 18.69 49.78
CA ASP A 408 -149.43 17.74 48.85
C ASP A 408 -148.66 17.55 47.51
N PRO A 409 -148.01 16.39 47.29
CA PRO A 409 -147.32 16.07 46.04
C PRO A 409 -148.23 15.84 44.82
N GLU A 410 -149.51 15.48 44.99
CA GLU A 410 -150.44 15.32 43.86
C GLU A 410 -150.87 16.68 43.29
N GLN A 411 -151.03 17.69 44.16
CA GLN A 411 -151.34 19.06 43.74
C GLN A 411 -150.24 19.71 42.89
N ALA A 412 -148.98 19.28 43.02
CA ALA A 412 -147.88 19.75 42.18
C ALA A 412 -148.10 19.53 40.66
N LYS A 413 -148.96 18.57 40.27
CA LYS A 413 -149.37 18.36 38.87
C LYS A 413 -150.21 19.52 38.31
N ASN A 414 -150.79 20.35 39.18
CA ASN A 414 -151.59 21.54 38.87
C ASN A 414 -150.83 22.86 39.16
N ALA A 415 -149.50 22.81 39.29
CA ALA A 415 -148.62 23.98 39.43
C ALA A 415 -148.88 25.08 38.39
N THR A 416 -148.59 26.33 38.75
CA THR A 416 -148.57 27.47 37.83
C THR A 416 -147.26 27.46 37.08
N THR A 417 -147.35 27.35 35.76
CA THR A 417 -146.21 27.40 34.84
C THR A 417 -145.70 28.83 34.69
N SER A 418 -144.39 28.99 34.57
CA SER A 418 -143.77 30.28 34.24
C SER A 418 -144.35 30.88 32.95
N ASN A 419 -144.64 32.17 32.95
CA ASN A 419 -144.87 33.01 31.76
C ASN A 419 -143.59 33.73 31.30
N ILE A 420 -142.52 33.72 32.10
CA ILE A 420 -141.25 34.39 31.81
C ILE A 420 -140.63 33.74 30.56
N PRO A 421 -140.32 34.50 29.49
CA PRO A 421 -139.70 33.97 28.29
C PRO A 421 -138.36 33.29 28.58
N GLU A 422 -138.18 32.06 28.07
CA GLU A 422 -136.93 31.31 28.27
C GLU A 422 -135.73 31.99 27.57
N SER A 423 -135.96 32.89 26.59
CA SER A 423 -134.93 33.77 26.02
C SER A 423 -134.39 34.82 26.98
N LEU A 424 -135.03 35.03 28.15
CA LEU A 424 -134.45 35.81 29.26
C LEU A 424 -133.49 34.99 30.12
N ARG A 425 -133.31 33.69 29.84
CA ARG A 425 -132.11 32.99 30.30
C ARG A 425 -130.93 33.50 29.50
N THR A 426 -130.01 34.16 30.20
CA THR A 426 -128.66 34.41 29.70
C THR A 426 -128.63 35.27 28.43
N PRO A 427 -129.38 36.40 28.43
CA PRO A 427 -129.88 37.03 27.22
C PRO A 427 -128.86 37.93 26.53
N THR A 428 -129.00 38.09 25.21
CA THR A 428 -128.38 39.20 24.49
C THR A 428 -129.17 40.51 24.70
N GLU A 429 -128.58 41.64 24.32
CA GLU A 429 -129.28 42.94 24.24
C GLU A 429 -130.58 42.83 23.42
N GLN A 430 -130.58 42.01 22.36
CA GLN A 430 -131.75 41.81 21.49
C GLN A 430 -132.83 40.93 22.13
N ASP A 431 -132.46 39.93 22.94
CA ASP A 431 -133.45 39.08 23.62
C ASP A 431 -134.25 39.87 24.69
N ILE A 432 -133.57 40.77 25.41
CA ILE A 432 -134.21 41.71 26.33
C ILE A 432 -135.15 42.65 25.54
N LEU A 433 -134.68 43.22 24.43
CA LEU A 433 -135.49 44.10 23.56
C LEU A 433 -136.71 43.39 22.95
N ASN A 434 -136.62 42.08 22.69
CA ASN A 434 -137.73 41.27 22.21
C ASN A 434 -138.74 40.92 23.34
N ALA A 435 -138.27 40.79 24.57
CA ALA A 435 -139.08 40.34 25.70
C ALA A 435 -139.84 41.45 26.43
N ILE A 436 -139.41 42.72 26.37
CA ILE A 436 -140.09 43.84 27.04
C ILE A 436 -141.44 44.23 26.39
N PRO A 437 -141.59 44.36 25.06
CA PRO A 437 -142.80 44.94 24.44
C PRO A 437 -144.16 44.34 24.83
N PRO A 438 -144.30 43.02 25.10
CA PRO A 438 -145.56 42.46 25.60
C PRO A 438 -146.03 43.09 26.92
N LEU A 439 -145.10 43.40 27.83
CA LEU A 439 -145.40 43.97 29.16
C LEU A 439 -146.08 45.36 29.05
N PHE A 440 -145.77 46.15 28.01
CA PHE A 440 -146.45 47.43 27.73
C PHE A 440 -147.96 47.27 27.45
N THR A 441 -148.39 46.06 27.08
CA THR A 441 -149.80 45.74 26.77
C THR A 441 -150.50 44.94 27.87
N SER A 442 -149.84 44.76 29.03
CA SER A 442 -150.42 44.01 30.14
C SER A 442 -151.70 44.66 30.67
N LYS A 443 -152.64 43.82 31.10
CA LYS A 443 -153.89 44.22 31.75
C LYS A 443 -153.78 44.23 33.28
N GLN A 444 -152.63 43.85 33.82
CA GLN A 444 -152.35 43.83 35.26
C GLN A 444 -151.22 44.80 35.56
N SER A 445 -151.26 45.45 36.73
CA SER A 445 -150.17 46.33 37.16
C SER A 445 -149.07 45.51 37.82
N PHE A 446 -147.99 45.25 37.08
CA PHE A 446 -146.79 44.56 37.57
C PHE A 446 -145.82 45.52 38.28
N ASN A 447 -144.85 44.96 39.02
CA ASN A 447 -143.78 45.70 39.67
C ASN A 447 -142.41 45.17 39.24
N ALA A 448 -141.77 45.82 38.28
CA ALA A 448 -140.46 45.42 37.75
C ALA A 448 -139.32 45.62 38.77
N SER A 449 -139.57 46.27 39.91
CA SER A 449 -138.52 46.64 40.86
C SER A 449 -138.11 45.53 41.83
N ASN A 450 -138.91 44.46 41.98
CA ASN A 450 -138.78 43.45 43.03
C ASN A 450 -138.63 44.05 44.44
N SER A 451 -139.64 44.79 44.90
CA SER A 451 -139.68 45.32 46.26
C SER A 451 -141.10 45.68 46.71
N ASP A 452 -141.36 45.64 48.03
CA ASP A 452 -142.67 45.94 48.65
C ASP A 452 -143.11 47.41 48.58
N GLN A 453 -142.44 48.23 47.75
CA GLN A 453 -142.73 49.66 47.61
C GLN A 453 -143.44 49.95 46.28
N VAL A 454 -143.80 51.22 46.06
CA VAL A 454 -144.61 51.67 44.91
C VAL A 454 -144.12 51.04 43.61
N ALA A 455 -145.05 50.38 42.91
CA ALA A 455 -144.74 49.62 41.70
C ALA A 455 -144.22 50.53 40.59
N ILE A 456 -143.08 50.13 40.00
CA ILE A 456 -142.52 50.77 38.81
C ILE A 456 -142.72 49.80 37.64
N GLN A 457 -143.39 50.27 36.59
CA GLN A 457 -143.55 49.55 35.32
C GLN A 457 -142.44 49.96 34.36
N ILE A 458 -142.05 49.06 33.46
CA ILE A 458 -141.15 49.39 32.35
C ILE A 458 -141.99 50.09 31.27
N THR A 459 -141.57 51.27 30.82
CA THR A 459 -142.25 52.03 29.75
C THR A 459 -141.32 52.22 28.53
N PRO A 460 -141.84 52.55 27.34
CA PRO A 460 -141.02 52.79 26.16
C PRO A 460 -139.92 53.84 26.38
N GLU A 461 -140.21 54.90 27.13
CA GLU A 461 -139.28 56.00 27.43
C GLU A 461 -138.11 55.53 28.30
N LEU A 462 -138.37 54.65 29.29
CA LEU A 462 -137.33 54.05 30.11
C LEU A 462 -136.43 53.13 29.28
N VAL A 463 -137.00 52.38 28.33
CA VAL A 463 -136.26 51.51 27.40
C VAL A 463 -135.40 52.33 26.43
N ASP A 464 -135.90 53.44 25.89
CA ASP A 464 -135.09 54.32 25.03
C ASP A 464 -133.97 55.04 25.78
N LYS A 465 -134.20 55.45 27.04
CA LYS A 465 -133.12 55.95 27.91
C LYS A 465 -132.07 54.88 28.20
N TRP A 466 -132.50 53.65 28.49
CA TRP A 466 -131.62 52.50 28.71
C TRP A 466 -130.79 52.14 27.46
N LYS A 467 -131.42 52.02 26.28
CA LYS A 467 -130.73 51.85 24.98
C LYS A 467 -129.69 52.94 24.74
N THR A 468 -130.03 54.19 25.08
CA THR A 468 -129.10 55.32 24.98
C THR A 468 -127.92 55.15 25.94
N ALA A 469 -128.16 54.74 27.19
CA ALA A 469 -127.10 54.45 28.17
C ALA A 469 -126.19 53.29 27.73
N LEU A 470 -126.75 52.18 27.20
CA LEU A 470 -125.97 51.09 26.63
C LEU A 470 -125.05 51.58 25.50
N LYS A 471 -125.61 52.34 24.54
CA LYS A 471 -124.83 52.92 23.44
C LYS A 471 -123.72 53.85 23.96
N ARG A 472 -124.04 54.79 24.86
CA ARG A 472 -123.06 55.72 25.44
C ARG A 472 -121.96 54.98 26.22
N THR A 473 -122.28 53.86 26.85
CA THR A 473 -121.29 53.00 27.52
C THR A 473 -120.28 52.43 26.52
N LYS A 474 -120.75 51.88 25.39
CA LYS A 474 -119.88 51.37 24.30
C LYS A 474 -118.94 52.48 23.80
N GLU A 475 -119.51 53.64 23.48
CA GLU A 475 -118.76 54.81 22.97
C GLU A 475 -117.74 55.38 23.97
N LEU A 476 -118.07 55.44 25.27
CA LEU A 476 -117.14 55.89 26.31
C LEU A 476 -116.01 54.88 26.55
N SER A 477 -116.34 53.59 26.67
CA SER A 477 -115.37 52.48 26.80
C SER A 477 -114.34 52.51 25.67
N ASP A 478 -114.81 52.56 24.42
CA ASP A 478 -113.90 52.57 23.26
C ASP A 478 -113.07 53.85 23.22
N SER A 479 -113.63 55.00 23.61
CA SER A 479 -112.90 56.28 23.69
C SER A 479 -111.79 56.24 24.75
N GLU A 480 -112.10 55.80 25.97
CA GLU A 480 -111.16 55.75 27.09
C GLU A 480 -110.05 54.73 26.85
N PHE A 481 -110.36 53.54 26.31
CA PHE A 481 -109.32 52.59 25.93
C PHE A 481 -108.40 53.14 24.82
N ASN A 482 -108.98 53.78 23.79
CA ASN A 482 -108.17 54.40 22.73
C ASN A 482 -107.27 55.53 23.27
N GLN A 483 -107.78 56.33 24.21
CA GLN A 483 -107.01 57.36 24.91
C GLN A 483 -105.90 56.76 25.76
N ALA A 484 -106.16 55.66 26.49
CA ALA A 484 -105.15 54.96 27.27
C ALA A 484 -104.01 54.43 26.38
N PHE A 485 -104.34 53.76 25.26
CA PHE A 485 -103.33 53.29 24.32
C PHE A 485 -102.51 54.43 23.72
N ASP A 486 -103.16 55.52 23.27
CA ASP A 486 -102.46 56.64 22.65
C ASP A 486 -101.57 57.38 23.65
N LEU A 487 -101.99 57.49 24.92
CA LEU A 487 -101.17 58.01 26.02
C LEU A 487 -100.01 57.08 26.37
N TYR A 488 -100.17 55.75 26.32
CA TYR A 488 -99.07 54.79 26.52
C TYR A 488 -97.97 54.98 25.46
N VAL A 489 -98.37 55.06 24.19
CA VAL A 489 -97.44 55.33 23.07
C VAL A 489 -96.82 56.73 23.19
N GLN A 490 -97.60 57.74 23.60
CA GLN A 490 -97.09 59.10 23.80
C GLN A 490 -96.12 59.22 24.99
N ALA A 491 -96.30 58.43 26.05
CA ALA A 491 -95.35 58.36 27.15
C ALA A 491 -93.98 57.85 26.67
N PHE A 492 -93.95 56.76 25.91
CA PHE A 492 -92.70 56.26 25.30
C PHE A 492 -92.11 57.22 24.26
N LYS A 493 -92.92 57.93 23.46
CA LYS A 493 -92.42 59.02 22.58
C LYS A 493 -91.76 60.14 23.39
N THR A 494 -92.37 60.53 24.51
CA THR A 494 -91.86 61.59 25.39
C THR A 494 -90.55 61.15 26.07
N PHE A 495 -90.46 59.90 26.48
CA PHE A 495 -89.24 59.28 26.99
C PHE A 495 -88.12 59.25 25.92
N ASN A 496 -88.43 58.87 24.69
CA ASN A 496 -87.48 58.86 23.59
C ASN A 496 -87.03 60.27 23.16
N ALA A 497 -87.88 61.29 23.31
CA ALA A 497 -87.51 62.68 23.06
C ALA A 497 -86.69 63.31 24.20
N SER A 498 -86.51 62.60 25.32
CA SER A 498 -85.78 63.08 26.51
C SER A 498 -84.33 62.56 26.57
N ASP A 499 -83.64 62.92 27.65
CA ASP A 499 -82.34 62.32 28.01
C ASP A 499 -82.41 60.80 28.23
N ARG A 500 -83.58 60.23 28.54
CA ARG A 500 -83.77 58.85 29.02
C ARG A 500 -83.09 58.58 30.37
N GLY A 501 -82.83 59.65 31.14
CA GLY A 501 -82.26 59.60 32.47
C GLY A 501 -83.28 59.23 33.56
N PRO A 502 -82.87 59.17 34.84
CA PRO A 502 -83.73 58.72 35.93
C PRO A 502 -85.04 59.50 36.11
N GLN A 503 -85.04 60.81 35.85
CA GLN A 503 -86.26 61.62 35.94
C GLN A 503 -87.22 61.34 34.77
N ALA A 504 -86.70 61.20 33.54
CA ALA A 504 -87.51 60.80 32.40
C ALA A 504 -88.11 59.40 32.60
N LEU A 505 -87.33 58.46 33.17
CA LEU A 505 -87.81 57.13 33.50
C LEU A 505 -88.93 57.18 34.53
N LYS A 506 -88.78 57.97 35.60
CA LYS A 506 -89.86 58.18 36.58
C LYS A 506 -91.11 58.78 35.93
N ASN A 507 -90.96 59.79 35.08
CA ASN A 507 -92.08 60.41 34.36
C ASN A 507 -92.84 59.38 33.50
N LEU A 508 -92.11 58.50 32.81
CA LEU A 508 -92.69 57.39 32.04
C LEU A 508 -93.45 56.41 32.95
N GLN A 509 -92.90 56.06 34.12
CA GLN A 509 -93.57 55.19 35.10
C GLN A 509 -94.86 55.83 35.66
N ASP A 510 -94.81 57.12 36.03
CA ASP A 510 -95.97 57.88 36.50
C ASP A 510 -97.07 57.97 35.41
N GLN A 511 -96.65 58.11 34.14
CA GLN A 511 -97.55 58.10 32.99
C GLN A 511 -98.19 56.72 32.76
N VAL A 512 -97.44 55.61 32.90
CA VAL A 512 -98.01 54.25 32.81
C VAL A 512 -99.03 53.98 33.92
N VAL A 513 -98.80 54.45 35.15
CA VAL A 513 -99.79 54.39 36.24
C VAL A 513 -101.06 55.19 35.89
N SER A 514 -100.90 56.35 35.25
CA SER A 514 -102.02 57.18 34.78
C SER A 514 -102.81 56.51 33.64
N VAL A 515 -102.11 55.88 32.69
CA VAL A 515 -102.72 55.08 31.61
C VAL A 515 -103.52 53.91 32.18
N ASN A 516 -102.95 53.17 33.12
CA ASN A 516 -103.61 52.05 33.80
C ASN A 516 -104.93 52.48 34.47
N ALA A 517 -105.03 53.71 35.00
CA ALA A 517 -106.27 54.21 35.57
C ALA A 517 -107.37 54.42 34.50
N ILE A 518 -107.00 54.91 33.30
CA ILE A 518 -107.93 55.16 32.19
C ILE A 518 -108.35 53.86 31.50
N GLU A 519 -107.38 52.96 31.24
CA GLU A 519 -107.68 51.63 30.68
C GLU A 519 -108.61 50.83 31.61
N ARG A 520 -108.35 50.89 32.92
CA ARG A 520 -109.24 50.31 33.91
C ARG A 520 -110.63 50.93 33.86
N ASP A 521 -110.78 52.26 33.79
CA ASP A 521 -112.10 52.89 33.79
C ASP A 521 -112.92 52.48 32.56
N ALA A 522 -112.26 52.26 31.41
CA ALA A 522 -112.87 51.68 30.21
C ALA A 522 -113.36 50.22 30.41
N VAL A 523 -112.60 49.38 31.11
CA VAL A 523 -113.02 48.01 31.48
C VAL A 523 -114.13 48.02 32.55
N ASP A 524 -114.06 48.97 33.49
CA ASP A 524 -115.04 49.21 34.54
C ASP A 524 -116.35 49.80 33.96
N LEU A 525 -116.33 50.47 32.80
CA LEU A 525 -117.51 50.84 31.99
C LEU A 525 -118.15 49.63 31.30
N ILE A 526 -117.38 48.64 30.83
CA ILE A 526 -117.98 47.42 30.25
C ILE A 526 -118.63 46.55 31.32
N SER A 527 -117.94 46.35 32.43
CA SER A 527 -118.38 45.45 33.52
C SER A 527 -119.40 46.09 34.46
N GLY A 528 -119.12 47.31 34.91
CA GLY A 528 -119.92 48.09 35.85
C GLY A 528 -119.13 48.47 37.10
N LYS A 529 -119.26 49.74 37.52
CA LYS A 529 -118.42 50.36 38.55
C LYS A 529 -118.83 49.98 39.98
N LYS A 530 -118.83 48.67 40.27
CA LYS A 530 -119.12 48.04 41.58
C LYS A 530 -120.48 48.43 42.21
N VAL A 531 -121.52 48.49 41.40
CA VAL A 531 -122.91 48.64 41.88
C VAL A 531 -123.36 47.34 42.56
N ASP A 532 -124.27 47.44 43.54
CA ASP A 532 -124.91 46.26 44.15
C ASP A 532 -125.83 45.56 43.13
N LEU A 533 -125.54 44.29 42.84
CA LEU A 533 -126.19 43.55 41.77
C LEU A 533 -127.48 42.86 42.20
N GLY A 534 -127.72 42.71 43.51
CA GLY A 534 -128.84 41.94 44.06
C GLY A 534 -130.22 42.26 43.49
N GLU A 535 -131.12 41.30 43.63
CA GLU A 535 -132.42 41.16 42.93
C GLU A 535 -133.35 42.38 42.92
N ASN A 536 -133.11 43.37 43.79
CA ASN A 536 -133.85 44.62 43.84
C ASN A 536 -133.38 45.55 42.70
N ASN A 537 -134.26 45.76 41.73
CA ASN A 537 -134.00 46.57 40.54
C ASN A 537 -134.41 48.05 40.72
N ARG A 538 -134.85 48.46 41.92
CA ARG A 538 -135.48 49.77 42.11
C ARG A 538 -134.53 50.96 42.01
N GLU A 539 -133.27 50.85 42.43
CA GLU A 539 -132.32 51.96 42.27
C GLU A 539 -132.07 52.27 40.78
N PHE A 540 -131.88 51.22 39.97
CA PHE A 540 -131.76 51.31 38.52
C PHE A 540 -133.02 51.89 37.85
N LEU A 541 -134.21 51.43 38.23
CA LEU A 541 -135.46 51.97 37.69
C LEU A 541 -135.73 53.41 38.15
N ASN A 542 -135.33 53.80 39.36
CA ASN A 542 -135.37 55.18 39.83
C ASN A 542 -134.44 56.08 39.00
N ASP A 543 -133.20 55.66 38.74
CA ASP A 543 -132.24 56.43 37.94
C ASP A 543 -132.64 56.51 36.46
N LEU A 544 -133.30 55.48 35.91
CA LEU A 544 -133.93 55.58 34.59
C LEU A 544 -135.08 56.60 34.60
N THR A 545 -135.97 56.53 35.59
CA THR A 545 -137.13 57.44 35.73
C THR A 545 -136.70 58.90 35.99
N ASN A 546 -135.58 59.12 36.68
CA ASN A 546 -135.10 60.45 37.02
C ASN A 546 -134.54 61.19 35.79
N THR A 547 -135.27 62.18 35.30
CA THR A 547 -134.90 63.00 34.13
C THR A 547 -133.65 63.86 34.34
N ALA A 548 -133.20 64.07 35.58
CA ALA A 548 -131.95 64.77 35.87
C ALA A 548 -130.70 63.87 35.76
N VAL A 549 -130.86 62.54 35.69
CA VAL A 549 -129.74 61.61 35.46
C VAL A 549 -129.58 61.37 33.97
N SER A 550 -128.42 61.71 33.43
CA SER A 550 -128.09 61.55 32.00
C SER A 550 -127.71 60.11 31.64
N SER A 551 -127.77 59.77 30.35
CA SER A 551 -127.31 58.48 29.82
C SER A 551 -125.83 58.21 30.09
N ASP A 552 -125.00 59.25 30.17
CA ASP A 552 -123.56 59.17 30.48
C ASP A 552 -123.31 58.93 31.98
N GLN A 553 -124.19 59.44 32.85
CA GLN A 553 -124.19 59.11 34.28
C GLN A 553 -124.69 57.68 34.53
N LEU A 554 -125.70 57.22 33.79
CA LEU A 554 -126.13 55.81 33.81
C LEU A 554 -125.01 54.88 33.32
N ALA A 555 -124.34 55.22 32.22
CA ALA A 555 -123.19 54.50 31.70
C ALA A 555 -122.05 54.43 32.74
N ASN A 556 -121.69 55.56 33.35
CA ASN A 556 -120.64 55.60 34.37
C ASN A 556 -121.01 54.86 35.66
N LYS A 557 -122.27 54.90 36.10
CA LYS A 557 -122.70 54.21 37.32
C LYS A 557 -122.77 52.70 37.09
N TYR A 558 -123.58 52.28 36.11
CA TYR A 558 -123.92 50.87 35.94
C TYR A 558 -122.98 50.13 34.98
N GLY A 559 -122.55 50.73 33.88
CA GLY A 559 -121.77 50.02 32.85
C GLY A 559 -122.55 48.93 32.10
N TYR A 560 -121.99 48.40 31.01
CA TYR A 560 -122.76 47.71 29.97
C TYR A 560 -123.41 46.42 30.47
N LEU A 561 -122.64 45.51 31.07
CA LEU A 561 -123.15 44.23 31.55
C LEU A 561 -124.16 44.41 32.70
N THR A 562 -123.95 45.36 33.61
CA THR A 562 -124.95 45.64 34.67
C THR A 562 -126.21 46.30 34.13
N LEU A 563 -126.10 47.22 33.15
CA LEU A 563 -127.26 47.79 32.47
C LEU A 563 -128.11 46.70 31.80
N LEU A 564 -127.48 45.73 31.13
CA LEU A 564 -128.19 44.55 30.62
C LEU A 564 -128.82 43.74 31.76
N THR A 565 -128.04 43.45 32.81
CA THR A 565 -128.45 42.57 33.93
C THR A 565 -129.67 43.12 34.67
N LYS A 566 -129.66 44.40 35.06
CA LYS A 566 -130.76 45.04 35.78
C LYS A 566 -132.01 45.23 34.91
N MET A 567 -131.87 45.38 33.59
CA MET A 567 -133.03 45.39 32.69
C MET A 567 -133.59 43.98 32.44
N ALA A 568 -132.73 42.95 32.30
CA ALA A 568 -133.16 41.57 32.23
C ALA A 568 -133.90 41.16 33.51
N GLY A 569 -133.34 41.46 34.68
CA GLY A 569 -133.99 41.30 35.99
C GLY A 569 -135.35 42.00 36.05
N ALA A 570 -135.38 43.30 35.76
CA ALA A 570 -136.63 44.06 35.73
C ALA A 570 -137.70 43.46 34.79
N THR A 571 -137.29 42.90 33.65
CA THR A 571 -138.18 42.23 32.69
C THR A 571 -138.70 40.90 33.24
N VAL A 572 -137.84 40.08 33.85
CA VAL A 572 -138.20 38.83 34.53
C VAL A 572 -139.20 39.09 35.67
N PHE A 573 -138.95 40.10 36.52
CA PHE A 573 -139.89 40.49 37.56
C PHE A 573 -141.18 41.10 37.00
N GLY A 574 -141.13 41.75 35.83
CA GLY A 574 -142.31 42.20 35.10
C GLY A 574 -143.27 41.04 34.79
N TYR A 575 -142.77 40.01 34.11
CA TYR A 575 -143.54 38.79 33.82
C TYR A 575 -144.02 38.08 35.09
N TYR A 576 -143.14 37.87 36.08
CA TYR A 576 -143.49 37.19 37.33
C TYR A 576 -144.69 37.83 38.05
N HIS A 577 -144.77 39.16 38.09
CA HIS A 577 -145.88 39.87 38.74
C HIS A 577 -147.19 39.90 37.92
N GLU A 578 -147.23 39.31 36.71
CA GLU A 578 -148.50 38.99 36.03
C GLU A 578 -149.12 37.66 36.51
N LEU A 579 -148.32 36.80 37.16
CA LEU A 579 -148.79 35.51 37.65
C LEU A 579 -149.58 35.69 38.95
N THR A 580 -150.77 35.08 39.01
CA THR A 580 -151.53 34.93 40.25
C THR A 580 -151.35 33.51 40.77
N ALA A 581 -150.77 33.36 41.97
CA ALA A 581 -150.67 32.07 42.64
C ALA A 581 -152.06 31.49 42.96
N LYS A 582 -152.24 30.19 42.80
CA LYS A 582 -153.48 29.48 43.16
C LYS A 582 -153.62 29.41 44.70
N PRO A 583 -154.83 29.21 45.24
CA PRO A 583 -155.01 29.01 46.68
C PRO A 583 -154.16 27.83 47.19
N GLY A 584 -153.28 28.09 48.17
CA GLY A 584 -152.32 27.10 48.69
C GLY A 584 -151.02 26.94 47.90
N GLU A 585 -150.84 27.68 46.81
CA GLU A 585 -149.61 27.70 46.01
C GLU A 585 -148.65 28.80 46.49
N VAL A 586 -147.37 28.47 46.59
CA VAL A 586 -146.26 29.42 46.72
C VAL A 586 -145.45 29.37 45.43
N ILE A 587 -145.54 30.46 44.65
CA ILE A 587 -144.62 30.75 43.54
C ILE A 587 -143.47 31.64 44.02
N LYS A 588 -142.29 31.49 43.42
CA LYS A 588 -141.13 32.36 43.60
C LYS A 588 -140.34 32.47 42.30
N VAL A 589 -139.82 33.66 42.01
CA VAL A 589 -138.73 33.85 41.05
C VAL A 589 -137.51 34.38 41.80
N ALA A 590 -136.32 34.02 41.35
CA ALA A 590 -135.04 34.55 41.84
C ALA A 590 -134.08 34.75 40.66
N THR A 591 -133.20 35.75 40.74
CA THR A 591 -132.26 36.14 39.68
C THR A 591 -130.82 36.12 40.18
N ASN A 592 -129.92 35.49 39.43
CA ASN A 592 -128.51 35.36 39.84
C ASN A 592 -127.66 36.57 39.42
N ASP A 593 -126.78 37.02 40.33
CA ASP A 593 -125.90 38.17 40.14
C ASP A 593 -124.63 37.85 39.34
N VAL A 594 -124.11 38.85 38.63
CA VAL A 594 -122.90 38.76 37.79
C VAL A 594 -121.64 38.98 38.63
N TYR A 595 -120.55 38.26 38.34
CA TYR A 595 -119.24 38.56 38.93
C TYR A 595 -118.42 39.52 38.07
N TYR A 596 -117.65 40.38 38.74
CA TYR A 596 -116.70 41.30 38.13
C TYR A 596 -115.62 40.54 37.31
N PRO A 597 -115.37 40.93 36.05
CA PRO A 597 -114.33 40.28 35.24
C PRO A 597 -112.93 40.71 35.68
N GLY A 598 -111.95 39.81 35.56
CA GLY A 598 -110.57 40.12 35.93
C GLY A 598 -109.94 41.17 35.03
N TYR A 599 -109.42 42.24 35.63
CA TYR A 599 -108.57 43.24 34.98
C TYR A 599 -107.10 43.00 35.33
N TRP A 600 -106.23 42.98 34.32
CA TRP A 600 -104.77 42.98 34.50
C TRP A 600 -104.23 44.38 34.25
N GLY A 601 -103.73 45.00 35.32
CA GLY A 601 -103.20 46.36 35.29
C GLY A 601 -101.79 46.47 34.73
N LEU A 602 -101.49 47.63 34.14
CA LEU A 602 -100.19 47.97 33.59
C LEU A 602 -99.24 48.43 34.69
N SER A 603 -97.98 48.02 34.62
CA SER A 603 -96.92 48.49 35.51
C SER A 603 -95.58 48.49 34.78
N LEU A 604 -94.64 49.34 35.20
CA LEU A 604 -93.34 49.43 34.55
C LEU A 604 -92.25 49.61 35.60
N ASN A 605 -91.53 48.55 35.91
CA ASN A 605 -90.36 48.61 36.78
C ASN A 605 -89.12 49.07 36.01
N SER A 606 -88.05 49.40 36.74
CA SER A 606 -86.75 49.74 36.18
C SER A 606 -85.78 48.56 36.24
N THR A 607 -85.05 48.32 35.17
CA THR A 607 -83.91 47.38 35.10
C THR A 607 -82.60 48.16 35.23
N LYS A 608 -81.63 47.61 35.97
CA LYS A 608 -80.26 48.15 36.02
C LYS A 608 -79.32 47.29 35.18
N ALA A 609 -78.55 47.92 34.32
CA ALA A 609 -77.46 47.29 33.55
C ALA A 609 -76.10 47.65 34.15
N THR A 610 -75.08 46.84 33.87
CA THR A 610 -73.69 47.10 34.26
C THR A 610 -72.87 47.50 33.02
N PRO A 611 -72.09 48.59 33.06
CA PRO A 611 -71.22 48.96 31.94
C PRO A 611 -70.16 47.90 31.62
N VAL A 612 -69.83 47.71 30.34
CA VAL A 612 -68.61 47.00 29.94
C VAL A 612 -67.50 48.02 29.77
N TYR A 613 -66.52 47.99 30.66
CA TYR A 613 -65.30 48.78 30.50
C TYR A 613 -64.40 48.13 29.44
N PRO A 614 -63.87 48.90 28.46
CA PRO A 614 -62.85 48.39 27.54
C PRO A 614 -61.58 47.99 28.31
N VAL A 615 -60.79 47.09 27.74
CA VAL A 615 -59.48 46.74 28.28
C VAL A 615 -58.48 47.84 27.90
N LEU A 616 -57.73 48.36 28.88
CA LEU A 616 -56.66 49.33 28.63
C LEU A 616 -55.57 48.66 27.75
N PRO A 617 -55.22 49.23 26.58
CA PRO A 617 -54.15 48.66 25.76
C PRO A 617 -52.79 48.81 26.45
N ILE A 618 -51.89 47.86 26.17
CA ILE A 618 -50.57 47.79 26.79
C ILE A 618 -49.58 48.53 25.88
N GLU A 619 -48.80 49.44 26.45
CA GLU A 619 -47.73 50.15 25.75
C GLU A 619 -46.57 49.18 25.44
N PRO A 620 -46.09 49.08 24.19
CA PRO A 620 -44.99 48.18 23.85
C PRO A 620 -43.67 48.69 24.46
N THR A 621 -42.81 47.77 24.87
CA THR A 621 -41.46 48.12 25.35
C THR A 621 -40.50 48.31 24.16
N PRO A 622 -39.66 49.36 24.14
CA PRO A 622 -38.62 49.50 23.13
C PRO A 622 -37.60 48.36 23.19
N PRO A 623 -37.02 47.93 22.05
CA PRO A 623 -35.96 46.93 22.03
C PRO A 623 -34.67 47.48 22.67
N THR A 624 -33.95 46.64 23.39
CA THR A 624 -32.62 46.96 23.91
C THR A 624 -31.60 47.06 22.77
N GLU A 625 -30.73 48.07 22.82
CA GLU A 625 -29.61 48.22 21.88
C GLU A 625 -28.59 47.08 22.07
N PRO A 626 -28.07 46.46 21.00
CA PRO A 626 -27.15 45.32 21.11
C PRO A 626 -25.73 45.78 21.50
N GLU A 627 -25.08 45.00 22.38
CA GLU A 627 -23.65 45.16 22.64
C GLU A 627 -22.84 44.55 21.47
N TYR A 628 -22.22 45.42 20.67
CA TYR A 628 -21.33 45.00 19.58
C TYR A 628 -19.98 44.51 20.12
N GLN A 629 -19.46 43.42 19.55
CA GLN A 629 -18.13 42.92 19.88
C GLN A 629 -17.05 43.86 19.34
N LYS A 630 -15.97 44.12 20.11
CA LYS A 630 -14.84 44.92 19.60
C LYS A 630 -14.16 44.16 18.45
N VAL A 631 -14.28 44.70 17.22
CA VAL A 631 -13.58 44.18 16.05
C VAL A 631 -12.06 44.19 16.32
N PRO A 632 -11.34 43.07 16.07
CA PRO A 632 -9.88 43.04 16.16
C PRO A 632 -9.20 44.07 15.26
N ASP A 633 -8.04 44.55 15.70
CA ASP A 633 -7.17 45.40 14.89
C ASP A 633 -6.65 44.59 13.67
N GLU A 634 -6.32 45.27 12.57
CA GLU A 634 -5.97 44.58 11.31
C GLU A 634 -4.54 43.99 11.38
N PRO A 635 -4.34 42.68 11.11
CA PRO A 635 -3.03 42.04 11.27
C PRO A 635 -2.03 42.49 10.19
N VAL A 636 -0.74 42.41 10.50
CA VAL A 636 0.33 42.88 9.60
C VAL A 636 0.86 41.71 8.76
N PRO A 637 0.91 41.82 7.41
CA PRO A 637 1.37 40.72 6.56
C PRO A 637 2.88 40.43 6.73
N PRO A 638 3.29 39.15 6.78
CA PRO A 638 4.69 38.76 6.96
C PRO A 638 5.53 38.99 5.69
N VAL A 639 6.85 39.15 5.87
CA VAL A 639 7.79 39.48 4.80
C VAL A 639 8.47 38.21 4.25
N VAL A 640 8.51 38.07 2.93
CA VAL A 640 9.13 36.93 2.23
C VAL A 640 10.66 36.95 2.38
N PRO A 641 11.33 35.84 2.74
CA PRO A 641 12.79 35.79 2.85
C PRO A 641 13.48 35.66 1.47
N GLU A 642 14.69 36.23 1.35
CA GLU A 642 15.52 36.15 0.14
C GLU A 642 16.43 34.89 0.12
N PRO A 643 16.66 34.27 -1.06
CA PRO A 643 17.52 33.08 -1.22
C PRO A 643 19.03 33.40 -1.25
N PRO A 644 19.90 32.43 -0.91
CA PRO A 644 21.36 32.59 -0.94
C PRO A 644 21.94 32.69 -2.35
N LYS A 645 23.18 33.19 -2.48
CA LYS A 645 23.86 33.43 -3.76
C LYS A 645 24.57 32.17 -4.28
N PRO A 646 24.69 31.95 -5.60
CA PRO A 646 25.33 30.74 -6.14
C PRO A 646 26.79 30.56 -5.71
N LEU A 647 27.16 29.33 -5.35
CA LEU A 647 28.53 28.91 -5.04
C LEU A 647 29.44 28.95 -6.28
N VAL A 648 30.69 29.35 -6.07
CA VAL A 648 31.79 29.34 -7.05
C VAL A 648 32.99 28.62 -6.42
N LEU A 649 33.68 27.78 -7.20
CA LEU A 649 34.85 26.99 -6.78
C LEU A 649 36.08 27.35 -7.62
N GLN A 650 37.28 27.09 -7.08
CA GLN A 650 38.56 27.28 -7.76
C GLN A 650 38.94 26.06 -8.60
N GLU A 651 39.64 26.25 -9.72
CA GLU A 651 40.14 25.15 -10.55
C GLU A 651 41.36 24.46 -9.91
N VAL A 652 41.37 23.13 -9.88
CA VAL A 652 42.44 22.32 -9.27
C VAL A 652 43.54 22.05 -10.32
N PRO A 653 44.82 22.43 -10.08
CA PRO A 653 45.88 22.30 -11.06
C PRO A 653 46.40 20.86 -11.21
N ASN A 654 46.91 20.52 -12.40
CA ASN A 654 47.57 19.23 -12.66
C ASN A 654 49.03 19.23 -12.18
N VAL A 655 49.48 18.09 -11.64
CA VAL A 655 50.87 17.86 -11.21
C VAL A 655 51.71 17.33 -12.40
N PRO A 656 52.98 17.75 -12.57
CA PRO A 656 53.90 17.14 -13.55
C PRO A 656 54.23 15.68 -13.22
N ALA A 657 54.92 14.99 -14.13
CA ALA A 657 55.36 13.61 -13.94
C ALA A 657 56.56 13.49 -12.99
N MET A 658 56.68 12.36 -12.28
CA MET A 658 57.80 12.06 -11.37
C MET A 658 59.09 11.73 -12.16
N PRO A 659 60.26 12.25 -11.76
CA PRO A 659 61.54 12.03 -12.46
C PRO A 659 62.13 10.63 -12.24
N VAL A 660 63.16 10.27 -13.02
CA VAL A 660 63.75 8.92 -13.10
C VAL A 660 65.25 8.92 -12.76
N MET A 661 65.69 7.97 -11.95
CA MET A 661 67.06 7.86 -11.42
C MET A 661 68.06 7.26 -12.44
N PRO A 662 69.29 7.80 -12.56
CA PRO A 662 70.33 7.29 -13.47
C PRO A 662 71.11 6.07 -12.94
N ILE A 663 71.86 5.40 -13.84
CA ILE A 663 72.55 4.11 -13.59
C ILE A 663 74.09 4.29 -13.61
N ALA A 664 74.80 3.63 -12.69
CA ALA A 664 76.25 3.72 -12.51
C ALA A 664 77.07 2.76 -13.40
N PRO A 665 78.31 3.11 -13.83
CA PRO A 665 79.16 2.28 -14.70
C PRO A 665 80.08 1.31 -13.94
N THR A 666 80.34 0.14 -14.55
CA THR A 666 81.14 -0.96 -14.00
C THR A 666 82.64 -0.89 -14.38
N PRO A 667 83.58 -1.31 -13.50
CA PRO A 667 85.02 -1.37 -13.81
C PRO A 667 85.38 -2.41 -14.90
N PRO A 668 86.52 -2.24 -15.59
CA PRO A 668 87.08 -3.23 -16.52
C PRO A 668 87.92 -4.32 -15.81
N GLU A 669 88.17 -5.42 -16.51
CA GLU A 669 89.13 -6.48 -16.14
C GLU A 669 90.41 -6.36 -16.98
N HIS A 670 91.55 -6.87 -16.50
CA HIS A 670 92.86 -6.80 -17.17
C HIS A 670 93.35 -8.19 -17.61
N GLU A 671 94.03 -8.27 -18.76
CA GLU A 671 94.70 -9.49 -19.22
C GLU A 671 96.01 -9.76 -18.47
N THR A 672 96.33 -11.03 -18.23
CA THR A 672 97.49 -11.47 -17.44
C THR A 672 98.71 -11.78 -18.32
N VAL A 673 99.90 -11.34 -17.89
CA VAL A 673 101.18 -11.61 -18.55
C VAL A 673 101.51 -13.12 -18.53
N PRO A 674 101.98 -13.74 -19.64
CA PRO A 674 102.33 -15.17 -19.68
C PRO A 674 103.50 -15.58 -18.78
N GLU A 675 103.52 -16.85 -18.35
CA GLU A 675 104.65 -17.45 -17.61
C GLU A 675 105.82 -17.85 -18.53
N ASN A 676 107.05 -17.71 -18.04
CA ASN A 676 108.27 -17.99 -18.81
C ASN A 676 108.52 -19.51 -19.00
N PRO A 677 108.55 -20.03 -20.24
CA PRO A 677 108.75 -21.46 -20.48
C PRO A 677 110.15 -21.92 -20.08
N ASN A 678 110.22 -22.94 -19.22
CA ASN A 678 111.45 -23.48 -18.67
C ASN A 678 112.22 -24.37 -19.69
N LEU A 679 112.80 -23.74 -20.70
CA LEU A 679 113.52 -24.39 -21.80
C LEU A 679 114.93 -24.86 -21.36
N VAL A 680 115.35 -26.05 -21.80
CA VAL A 680 116.67 -26.65 -21.49
C VAL A 680 117.41 -27.02 -22.80
N PRO A 681 118.70 -26.67 -22.96
CA PRO A 681 119.46 -26.97 -24.18
C PRO A 681 119.96 -28.44 -24.24
N PRO A 682 120.12 -29.02 -25.46
CA PRO A 682 120.57 -30.41 -25.67
C PRO A 682 122.10 -30.61 -25.48
N VAL A 683 122.55 -31.87 -25.51
CA VAL A 683 123.93 -32.29 -25.16
C VAL A 683 124.60 -33.10 -26.29
N MET A 684 125.91 -32.90 -26.49
CA MET A 684 126.70 -33.47 -27.59
C MET A 684 127.25 -34.89 -27.30
N PRO A 685 127.25 -35.83 -28.26
CA PRO A 685 127.85 -37.18 -28.14
C PRO A 685 129.40 -37.25 -28.02
N GLU A 686 129.91 -38.41 -27.56
CA GLU A 686 131.35 -38.74 -27.42
C GLU A 686 131.88 -39.71 -28.51
N GLU A 687 133.20 -39.70 -28.75
CA GLU A 687 133.89 -40.47 -29.82
C GLU A 687 134.33 -41.90 -29.43
N PRO A 688 134.32 -42.86 -30.38
CA PRO A 688 134.68 -44.26 -30.14
C PRO A 688 136.20 -44.55 -30.20
N VAL A 689 136.64 -45.59 -29.48
CA VAL A 689 138.03 -46.10 -29.45
C VAL A 689 138.20 -47.28 -30.43
N LEU A 690 139.35 -47.39 -31.09
CA LEU A 690 139.60 -48.32 -32.20
C LEU A 690 140.73 -49.34 -31.89
N PRO A 691 140.64 -50.60 -32.37
CA PRO A 691 141.65 -51.65 -32.14
C PRO A 691 142.87 -51.59 -33.10
N GLU A 692 143.97 -52.24 -32.68
CA GLU A 692 145.22 -52.42 -33.47
C GLU A 692 145.16 -53.61 -34.46
N ILE A 693 146.04 -53.62 -35.47
CA ILE A 693 146.04 -54.58 -36.59
C ILE A 693 147.37 -55.37 -36.65
N PRO A 694 147.37 -56.72 -36.72
CA PRO A 694 148.59 -57.55 -36.82
C PRO A 694 149.39 -57.39 -38.13
N VAL A 695 150.71 -57.62 -38.07
CA VAL A 695 151.64 -57.51 -39.22
C VAL A 695 151.93 -58.87 -39.87
N VAL A 696 152.00 -58.91 -41.21
CA VAL A 696 152.24 -60.12 -42.02
C VAL A 696 153.73 -60.22 -42.44
N PRO A 697 154.39 -61.41 -42.37
CA PRO A 697 155.79 -61.61 -42.76
C PRO A 697 156.00 -61.85 -44.28
N GLU A 698 157.26 -62.00 -44.71
CA GLU A 698 157.66 -62.22 -46.12
C GLU A 698 157.61 -63.70 -46.59
N LEU A 699 157.82 -63.92 -47.90
CA LEU A 699 157.56 -65.18 -48.63
C LEU A 699 158.86 -66.02 -48.89
N PRO A 700 158.85 -67.37 -48.74
CA PRO A 700 160.02 -68.26 -48.88
C PRO A 700 160.46 -68.60 -50.33
N VAL A 701 161.63 -69.27 -50.49
CA VAL A 701 162.35 -69.49 -51.77
C VAL A 701 162.90 -70.95 -51.94
N MET A 702 163.04 -71.44 -53.18
CA MET A 702 163.19 -72.86 -53.57
C MET A 702 164.63 -73.32 -54.02
N PRO A 703 165.08 -74.58 -53.74
CA PRO A 703 166.41 -75.15 -54.07
C PRO A 703 166.59 -75.75 -55.51
N LYS A 704 167.78 -76.35 -55.81
CA LYS A 704 168.24 -76.83 -57.15
C LYS A 704 168.94 -78.22 -57.16
N ILE A 705 169.05 -78.86 -58.34
CA ILE A 705 169.29 -80.31 -58.57
C ILE A 705 170.76 -80.69 -58.97
N PRO A 706 171.31 -81.89 -58.61
CA PRO A 706 172.67 -82.37 -58.99
C PRO A 706 172.85 -83.06 -60.37
N VAL A 707 174.09 -83.46 -60.74
CA VAL A 707 174.51 -84.01 -62.07
C VAL A 707 175.54 -85.17 -61.96
N GLN A 708 175.68 -86.05 -62.98
CA GLN A 708 176.42 -87.33 -62.97
C GLN A 708 177.75 -87.32 -63.80
N PRO A 709 178.81 -88.10 -63.44
CA PRO A 709 180.13 -88.12 -64.14
C PRO A 709 180.35 -89.24 -65.19
N GLU A 710 181.44 -89.15 -65.97
CA GLU A 710 181.78 -89.97 -67.17
C GLU A 710 182.98 -90.96 -66.99
N LEU A 711 183.20 -91.89 -67.94
CA LEU A 711 184.17 -93.02 -67.86
C LEU A 711 185.06 -93.21 -69.10
N LYS A 712 186.20 -93.93 -68.95
CA LYS A 712 187.21 -94.19 -70.01
C LYS A 712 187.06 -95.54 -70.75
N PRO A 713 187.43 -95.64 -72.04
CA PRO A 713 187.43 -96.87 -72.85
C PRO A 713 188.76 -97.67 -72.82
N LEU A 714 188.78 -98.84 -73.47
CA LEU A 714 189.89 -99.81 -73.52
C LEU A 714 190.42 -100.09 -74.94
N LEU A 715 191.64 -100.64 -75.03
CA LEU A 715 192.28 -101.16 -76.26
C LEU A 715 191.99 -102.67 -76.48
N PRO A 716 192.02 -103.20 -77.72
CA PRO A 716 190.83 -103.93 -78.21
C PRO A 716 190.53 -105.35 -77.67
N VAL A 717 191.17 -106.47 -78.01
CA VAL A 717 192.19 -106.85 -79.02
C VAL A 717 191.98 -108.33 -79.41
N GLY A 718 192.84 -108.91 -80.27
CA GLY A 718 192.77 -110.32 -80.69
C GLY A 718 192.83 -111.35 -79.55
N GLU A 719 192.48 -112.59 -79.91
CA GLU A 719 191.97 -113.69 -79.06
C GLU A 719 192.61 -113.90 -77.66
N PRO A 720 191.81 -114.29 -76.64
CA PRO A 720 192.32 -114.76 -75.35
C PRO A 720 193.13 -116.06 -75.47
N PRO A 721 194.33 -116.15 -74.86
CA PRO A 721 195.11 -117.39 -74.80
C PRO A 721 194.47 -118.46 -73.88
N VAL A 722 194.68 -119.74 -74.22
CA VAL A 722 193.91 -120.90 -73.74
C VAL A 722 194.67 -121.77 -72.72
N PRO A 723 194.03 -122.26 -71.64
CA PRO A 723 194.57 -123.29 -70.75
C PRO A 723 194.31 -124.73 -71.27
N PRO A 724 195.26 -125.67 -71.09
CA PRO A 724 194.98 -127.13 -71.17
C PRO A 724 193.94 -127.63 -70.10
N ILE A 725 193.29 -128.81 -70.26
CA ILE A 725 191.77 -129.09 -70.27
C ILE A 725 191.01 -129.62 -68.93
N PRO A 726 189.63 -129.42 -68.60
CA PRO A 726 188.89 -129.16 -67.22
C PRO A 726 187.54 -129.95 -66.59
N PRO A 727 186.95 -129.68 -65.30
CA PRO A 727 186.00 -130.99 -64.06
C PRO A 727 184.36 -131.21 -63.89
N GLU A 728 183.71 -131.52 -62.66
CA GLU A 728 182.21 -131.83 -62.31
C GLU A 728 181.47 -131.33 -60.91
N TYR A 729 180.21 -131.74 -60.44
CA TYR A 729 179.07 -130.99 -59.65
C TYR A 729 178.12 -131.63 -58.46
N GLN A 730 177.22 -130.91 -57.63
CA GLN A 730 176.06 -131.39 -56.66
C GLN A 730 175.22 -130.41 -55.64
N PRO A 731 173.90 -130.63 -55.15
CA PRO A 731 173.04 -129.75 -54.17
C PRO A 731 171.75 -130.23 -53.25
N ALA A 732 171.06 -129.41 -52.31
CA ALA A 732 169.68 -129.62 -51.58
C ALA A 732 168.98 -128.54 -50.55
N THR A 733 167.62 -128.51 -50.17
CA THR A 733 166.87 -127.72 -49.01
C THR A 733 165.26 -127.88 -48.70
N ASP A 734 164.57 -127.39 -47.56
CA ASP A 734 163.04 -127.00 -47.28
C ASP A 734 162.47 -126.59 -45.78
N ILE A 735 161.10 -126.38 -45.49
CA ILE A 735 160.12 -126.45 -44.24
C ILE A 735 159.33 -125.25 -43.41
N VAL A 736 158.22 -125.53 -42.56
CA VAL A 736 157.43 -124.76 -41.40
C VAL A 736 155.97 -124.02 -41.60
N GLU A 737 154.89 -123.59 -40.78
CA GLU A 737 154.29 -123.36 -39.32
C GLU A 737 152.64 -123.30 -39.08
N HIS A 738 151.98 -122.71 -37.99
CA HIS A 738 150.53 -122.88 -37.39
C HIS A 738 149.62 -121.68 -36.69
N PRO A 739 148.32 -121.83 -36.14
CA PRO A 739 147.25 -120.75 -35.71
C PRO A 739 146.36 -120.78 -34.34
N LYS A 740 145.26 -119.93 -34.06
CA LYS A 740 144.37 -119.78 -32.75
C LYS A 740 142.89 -119.09 -32.70
N THR A 741 142.17 -118.80 -31.53
CA THR A 741 140.63 -118.55 -31.28
C THR A 741 140.01 -117.58 -30.10
N PRO A 742 138.64 -117.29 -29.89
CA PRO A 742 137.92 -116.18 -29.04
C PRO A 742 136.59 -116.42 -28.10
N LYS A 743 135.84 -115.37 -27.52
CA LYS A 743 134.44 -115.27 -26.79
C LYS A 743 133.78 -113.78 -26.64
N PRO A 744 132.58 -113.25 -26.05
CA PRO A 744 131.15 -113.58 -25.49
C PRO A 744 129.83 -112.55 -25.50
N GLU A 745 128.48 -112.97 -25.46
CA GLU A 745 127.14 -112.40 -24.83
C GLU A 745 125.82 -111.60 -25.47
N SER A 746 124.98 -110.64 -24.87
CA SER A 746 123.55 -110.10 -25.30
C SER A 746 122.81 -108.71 -24.78
N PRO A 747 121.55 -108.20 -25.22
CA PRO A 747 120.85 -106.79 -25.05
C PRO A 747 119.23 -106.52 -24.82
N ILE A 748 118.60 -105.26 -24.79
CA ILE A 748 117.09 -104.85 -24.48
C ILE A 748 116.43 -103.37 -24.86
N THR A 749 115.05 -103.02 -24.84
CA THR A 749 114.28 -101.69 -25.25
C THR A 749 112.78 -101.27 -24.71
N GLU A 750 112.07 -100.07 -25.01
CA GLU A 750 110.65 -99.54 -24.54
C GLU A 750 109.82 -98.30 -25.27
N LYS A 751 108.55 -97.76 -24.88
CA LYS A 751 107.57 -96.73 -25.59
C LYS A 751 106.15 -96.10 -24.99
N VAL A 752 105.54 -94.87 -25.35
CA VAL A 752 104.08 -94.28 -25.06
C VAL A 752 103.51 -92.87 -25.71
N VAL A 753 102.16 -92.43 -25.77
CA VAL A 753 101.51 -91.03 -26.21
C VAL A 753 99.88 -90.69 -26.14
N LEU A 754 99.26 -89.42 -26.17
CA LEU A 754 97.74 -88.99 -26.33
C LEU A 754 97.19 -87.42 -26.39
N VAL A 755 95.95 -86.94 -26.91
CA VAL A 755 95.23 -85.51 -26.84
C VAL A 755 93.75 -85.16 -27.50
N ASN A 756 92.89 -84.07 -27.16
CA ASN A 756 91.62 -83.48 -27.92
C ASN A 756 90.73 -82.14 -27.45
N ASN A 757 89.73 -81.47 -28.19
CA ASN A 757 88.75 -80.27 -27.82
C ASN A 757 87.55 -79.67 -28.81
N LYS A 758 86.49 -78.78 -28.47
CA LYS A 758 85.42 -77.96 -29.35
C LYS A 758 84.22 -76.97 -28.77
N HIS A 759 83.36 -76.17 -29.57
CA HIS A 759 82.22 -75.10 -29.24
C HIS A 759 81.33 -74.42 -30.45
N THR A 760 80.29 -73.44 -30.56
CA THR A 760 78.97 -72.79 -29.94
C THR A 760 78.19 -71.56 -30.74
N THR A 761 76.82 -71.19 -30.71
CA THR A 761 76.07 -70.02 -31.49
C THR A 761 74.51 -69.47 -31.29
N GLN A 762 74.09 -68.18 -31.67
CA GLN A 762 72.80 -67.44 -32.28
C GLN A 762 71.30 -67.00 -31.73
N THR A 763 70.68 -65.83 -32.22
CA THR A 763 69.23 -65.35 -32.69
C THR A 763 67.87 -64.81 -31.96
N ASN A 764 67.16 -63.75 -32.55
CA ASN A 764 65.70 -63.27 -32.88
C ASN A 764 64.34 -63.07 -32.01
N GLY A 765 63.44 -62.03 -32.29
CA GLY A 765 61.89 -62.13 -32.46
C GLY A 765 60.69 -61.19 -31.88
N TYR A 766 59.90 -60.43 -32.72
CA TYR A 766 58.39 -60.07 -32.92
C TYR A 766 57.16 -59.61 -31.94
N THR A 767 56.40 -58.54 -32.35
CA THR A 767 54.91 -58.06 -32.46
C THR A 767 53.61 -58.16 -31.53
N GLU A 768 52.77 -57.07 -31.55
CA GLU A 768 51.24 -56.85 -31.62
C GLU A 768 50.18 -57.13 -30.46
N SER A 769 48.88 -56.67 -30.39
CA SER A 769 48.02 -55.49 -30.88
C SER A 769 46.51 -55.42 -30.32
N TYR A 770 45.50 -54.85 -31.07
CA TYR A 770 43.97 -54.77 -30.92
C TYR A 770 43.14 -53.58 -30.28
N THR A 771 41.90 -53.32 -30.79
CA THR A 771 41.00 -52.14 -30.50
C THR A 771 39.43 -52.34 -30.65
N PRO A 772 38.51 -51.41 -30.23
CA PRO A 772 37.02 -51.60 -30.11
C PRO A 772 36.04 -50.59 -30.83
N GLN A 773 34.69 -50.72 -30.65
CA GLN A 773 33.54 -50.03 -31.35
C GLN A 773 32.20 -50.06 -30.51
N LYS A 774 31.01 -49.39 -30.72
CA LYS A 774 30.44 -48.24 -31.52
C LYS A 774 28.85 -48.11 -31.39
N SER A 775 28.19 -47.01 -31.85
CA SER A 775 26.70 -46.74 -32.05
C SER A 775 26.02 -45.70 -31.10
N GLY A 776 25.05 -44.83 -31.49
CA GLY A 776 24.29 -44.61 -32.74
C GLY A 776 23.46 -43.28 -32.81
N THR A 777 22.77 -43.01 -33.93
CA THR A 777 22.21 -41.68 -34.38
C THR A 777 20.65 -41.55 -34.25
N VAL A 778 19.87 -40.54 -34.71
CA VAL A 778 19.95 -39.51 -35.80
C VAL A 778 19.00 -38.28 -35.57
N LYS A 779 18.77 -37.40 -36.57
CA LYS A 779 17.94 -36.16 -36.55
C LYS A 779 16.55 -36.27 -37.26
N GLU A 780 15.80 -35.15 -37.22
CA GLU A 780 15.00 -34.52 -38.32
C GLU A 780 13.44 -34.59 -38.38
N TYR A 781 12.86 -33.57 -39.04
CA TYR A 781 11.42 -33.26 -39.26
C TYR A 781 10.84 -34.07 -40.45
N PRO A 782 9.51 -34.36 -40.56
CA PRO A 782 8.53 -33.37 -41.09
C PRO A 782 7.03 -33.55 -40.68
N LYS A 783 6.13 -32.84 -41.38
CA LYS A 783 4.65 -32.81 -41.23
C LYS A 783 3.93 -33.95 -41.99
N THR A 784 2.70 -34.31 -41.60
CA THR A 784 1.41 -34.19 -42.39
C THR A 784 0.31 -35.22 -42.01
N GLY A 785 -0.96 -34.93 -42.36
CA GLY A 785 -1.97 -35.95 -42.71
C GLY A 785 -2.86 -36.55 -41.59
N SER A 786 -3.77 -35.82 -40.92
CA SER A 786 -5.11 -35.38 -41.37
C SER A 786 -6.23 -36.46 -41.48
N LYS A 787 -7.29 -36.30 -40.68
CA LYS A 787 -8.69 -36.65 -41.02
C LYS A 787 -9.62 -35.48 -40.62
N GLN A 788 -10.79 -35.38 -41.25
CA GLN A 788 -11.57 -34.15 -41.35
C GLN A 788 -12.68 -34.01 -40.30
N SER A 789 -12.92 -32.78 -39.85
CA SER A 789 -14.21 -32.07 -39.98
C SER A 789 -14.03 -30.57 -39.68
N ALA A 790 -15.07 -29.75 -39.88
CA ALA A 790 -15.04 -28.28 -39.96
C ALA A 790 -16.24 -27.67 -39.19
N LEU A 791 -16.40 -26.35 -38.92
CA LEU A 791 -15.68 -25.11 -39.27
C LEU A 791 -16.12 -23.97 -38.29
N SER A 792 -15.64 -22.74 -38.50
CA SER A 792 -16.10 -21.42 -37.97
C SER A 792 -15.70 -21.01 -36.55
N THR A 793 -15.46 -19.72 -36.21
CA THR A 793 -15.07 -18.51 -36.99
C THR A 793 -14.43 -17.47 -36.03
N VAL A 794 -13.56 -16.59 -36.53
CA VAL A 794 -12.83 -15.55 -35.75
C VAL A 794 -13.54 -14.18 -35.80
N GLY A 795 -13.37 -13.34 -34.76
CA GLY A 795 -13.80 -11.94 -34.70
C GLY A 795 -12.74 -11.00 -34.11
N TYR A 796 -12.81 -9.69 -34.45
CA TYR A 796 -11.83 -8.63 -34.13
C TYR A 796 -12.34 -7.63 -33.07
N THR A 797 -11.45 -6.77 -32.57
CA THR A 797 -11.71 -5.58 -31.71
C THR A 797 -10.87 -4.38 -32.25
N VAL A 798 -10.77 -3.15 -31.71
CA VAL A 798 -10.93 -2.55 -30.36
C VAL A 798 -11.09 -1.00 -30.49
N LEU A 799 -11.12 -0.24 -29.37
CA LEU A 799 -11.22 1.25 -29.22
C LEU A 799 -12.64 1.85 -29.30
N GLY A 800 -12.93 3.04 -28.73
CA GLY A 800 -12.14 3.87 -27.79
C GLY A 800 -12.58 5.35 -27.69
N SER A 801 -11.94 6.09 -26.78
CA SER A 801 -11.73 7.57 -26.77
C SER A 801 -12.88 8.58 -26.48
N VAL A 802 -12.70 9.32 -25.36
CA VAL A 802 -12.91 10.79 -25.15
C VAL A 802 -14.32 11.41 -25.31
N ALA A 803 -14.87 12.02 -24.23
CA ALA A 803 -15.34 13.44 -24.17
C ALA A 803 -16.23 13.81 -22.94
N ALA A 804 -16.07 15.05 -22.46
CA ALA A 804 -17.08 16.03 -21.99
C ALA A 804 -18.24 15.68 -20.99
N LEU A 805 -18.16 16.33 -19.80
CA LEU A 805 -19.15 17.25 -19.18
C LEU A 805 -20.61 16.84 -18.79
N TYR A 806 -21.11 17.59 -17.80
CA TYR A 806 -22.51 17.80 -17.35
C TYR A 806 -23.22 16.78 -16.41
N LEU A 807 -23.31 17.19 -15.12
CA LEU A 807 -24.53 17.37 -14.30
C LEU A 807 -25.76 16.45 -14.51
N TRP A 808 -26.34 15.92 -13.41
CA TRP A 808 -27.48 16.57 -12.71
C TRP A 808 -28.05 15.79 -11.48
N VAL A 809 -28.04 16.45 -10.30
CA VAL A 809 -28.97 16.42 -9.14
C VAL A 809 -29.71 15.13 -8.70
N LEU A 810 -29.52 14.78 -7.41
CA LEU A 810 -30.52 14.47 -6.36
C LEU A 810 -29.74 14.30 -5.01
N LYS A 811 -30.19 14.64 -3.79
CA LYS A 811 -31.51 15.12 -3.30
C LYS A 811 -31.40 15.87 -1.94
N ARG A 812 -31.59 17.19 -1.96
CA ARG A 812 -32.44 18.02 -1.06
C ARG A 812 -32.97 17.39 0.26
N SER A 813 -32.70 18.00 1.43
CA SER A 813 -33.74 18.36 2.43
C SER A 813 -33.26 19.19 3.65
N ARG A 814 -34.01 20.27 3.96
CA ARG A 814 -34.07 21.04 5.24
C ARG A 814 -32.82 21.84 5.62
N LYS A 815 -32.95 23.01 6.28
CA LYS A 815 -34.20 23.74 6.60
C LYS A 815 -34.65 24.60 5.43
#